data_AF-A0A496RXD5-F1
#
_entry.id   AF-A0A496RXD5-F1
#
_cell.length_a   1.000
_cell.length_b   1.000
_cell.length_c   1.000
_cell.angle_alpha   90.00
_cell.angle_beta   90.00
_cell.angle_gamma   90.00
#
_symmetry.space_group_name_H-M   'P 1'
#
loop_
_entity.id
_entity.type
_entity.pdbx_description
1 polymer ?
#
loop_
_entity_poly.entity_id
_entity_poly.type
_entity_poly.pdbx_seq_one_letter_code
_entity_poly.pdbx_strand_id
1 'polypeptide(L)'
;MYPIKKIGFMPADAGRQTLSGFIEKAIRDWILMERNLIEKFEKAALEHLNKTAIQHKKRGRWLDISYGGFRNSVRSLSAFLLEEGIEKEEKVAVLMENRPEWPLVFFSTLCAGAVSIPVNPGCTPEEIENILKDSECKFVFVSEDSFVLADEVCRRCPSIKKVISVDSDAFKDAVKKTSERRGEAEVGGHDLACILYTSGTTGEPKGVMLSHGNLLSNCDSMRRLNLLTQKDNIVSILPLHHAYPLTATMIFPLLYGGRIVYPGTMRGSALLEAVREAGATVFIAVPQIFYSFHQKITDALKKIPFPFNLLLKFAVGFSYKIRKKTGLNLPRYLLYGVHRKFGRSMRLFVSGGAKLDENVERDLSKFGFTILEGYGLTETSPILTMNPLKKPKIGSAGLPVPDVELRIANKNEKGIGEVIARGPNIMKGYYKRADLTADVIKDGWFWTGDLGHIDEDGYLFLTGRVKEVIVLSSGMNVYPAEVEEAYSRQMPVKEMCVFEVPSKKGAEGAPELWAVVVPDLELFRKHGELNLRFVIKTGIDTVSRTLPPHMRLMGFSITLEGLPRTLLGKIKRFAVKETYAAKAAEEAYTPETKELSEEDLKMMEKDISRKITGYLEKQTGIKRAVVPADLLELDLGIDSLARIELASGLEKLVGMEIKDEIIGKAFTVRDLIAGIEPFLPAGGKALPVYEEGALFATGAPGQWKKTLQVLPRQENLEKIDLNPGRGAYLVGFLFTCLFKTFFNLFYGLKIRGTENLPDKGPYILYVNHTSYLDPFLVVAAFPRFPRLDLFFMGFRVYVDVAVVRGLIKVGRIIPLDFSTHFLEALRSCYYVLKNGRGVCLFPEGLRSPDGRIAEFKKGFGILAKETKAKLVPVLIEGAYQAWPRTSRFPGRYPVKVTIGKALDPEELEKEGLEAGAEDSYAAICTSARKALLDLQNR
;
A
#
# COMPACT_ATOMS: atom_id res chain seq x y z
N MET A 1 37.19 38.18 -7.43
CA MET A 1 38.06 39.13 -8.18
C MET A 1 39.01 38.31 -9.02
N TYR A 2 39.02 38.48 -10.35
CA TYR A 2 39.85 37.73 -11.32
C TYR A 2 41.36 37.95 -11.12
N PRO A 3 42.22 37.12 -11.73
CA PRO A 3 42.93 37.66 -12.89
C PRO A 3 43.03 36.69 -14.09
N ILE A 4 42.77 37.27 -15.27
CA ILE A 4 42.97 36.71 -16.60
C ILE A 4 44.45 36.83 -16.97
N LYS A 5 45.09 35.75 -17.45
CA LYS A 5 46.40 35.80 -18.13
C LYS A 5 46.27 35.38 -19.60
N LYS A 6 46.53 36.38 -20.45
CA LYS A 6 46.96 36.40 -21.87
C LYS A 6 46.89 35.07 -22.66
N ILE A 7 46.01 35.07 -23.66
CA ILE A 7 46.04 34.20 -24.84
C ILE A 7 47.15 34.71 -25.78
N GLY A 8 48.10 33.84 -26.12
CA GLY A 8 49.08 34.08 -27.19
C GLY A 8 48.51 33.68 -28.55
N PHE A 9 48.64 34.55 -29.54
CA PHE A 9 48.26 34.29 -30.93
C PHE A 9 49.15 33.21 -31.55
N MET A 10 48.55 32.15 -32.11
CA MET A 10 49.22 31.23 -33.05
C MET A 10 49.20 31.82 -34.48
N PRO A 11 50.22 31.56 -35.31
CA PRO A 11 50.26 32.04 -36.70
C PRO A 11 49.18 31.40 -37.58
N ALA A 12 48.65 32.17 -38.53
CA ALA A 12 47.47 31.85 -39.34
C ALA A 12 47.56 30.61 -40.25
N ASP A 13 48.75 30.03 -40.41
CA ASP A 13 48.99 28.96 -41.40
C ASP A 13 49.09 27.55 -40.81
N ALA A 14 49.16 27.43 -39.48
CA ALA A 14 49.12 26.12 -38.79
C ALA A 14 47.69 25.64 -38.46
N GLY A 15 46.69 26.54 -38.53
CA GLY A 15 45.31 26.26 -38.13
C GLY A 15 44.44 25.60 -39.21
N ARG A 16 44.80 25.70 -40.50
CA ARG A 16 43.94 25.17 -41.58
C ARG A 16 44.00 23.65 -41.73
N GLN A 17 45.16 23.01 -41.53
CA GLN A 17 45.29 21.54 -41.61
C GLN A 17 44.69 20.82 -40.38
N THR A 18 44.73 21.43 -39.19
CA THR A 18 44.12 20.85 -37.99
C THR A 18 42.61 21.07 -37.95
N LEU A 19 42.11 22.20 -38.43
CA LEU A 19 40.67 22.47 -38.49
C LEU A 19 40.00 21.65 -39.61
N SER A 20 40.63 21.51 -40.78
CA SER A 20 40.06 20.64 -41.85
C SER A 20 40.06 19.19 -41.45
N GLY A 21 41.10 18.67 -40.77
CA GLY A 21 41.12 17.30 -40.26
C GLY A 21 40.14 17.06 -39.11
N PHE A 22 39.89 18.08 -38.26
CA PHE A 22 38.88 18.00 -37.20
C PHE A 22 37.46 18.12 -37.76
N ILE A 23 37.24 18.96 -38.78
CA ILE A 23 35.97 19.10 -39.50
C ILE A 23 35.72 17.87 -40.36
N GLU A 24 36.71 17.31 -41.05
CA GLU A 24 36.58 16.04 -41.79
C GLU A 24 36.35 14.87 -40.85
N LYS A 25 37.01 14.83 -39.69
CA LYS A 25 36.72 13.81 -38.67
C LYS A 25 35.34 14.02 -38.06
N ALA A 26 34.91 15.24 -37.77
CA ALA A 26 33.58 15.53 -37.24
C ALA A 26 32.48 15.29 -38.29
N ILE A 27 32.73 15.61 -39.57
CA ILE A 27 31.86 15.32 -40.70
C ILE A 27 31.85 13.80 -40.96
N ARG A 28 32.98 13.11 -40.87
CA ARG A 28 33.05 11.65 -41.01
C ARG A 28 32.36 10.95 -39.84
N ASP A 29 32.53 11.42 -38.61
CA ASP A 29 31.84 10.93 -37.41
C ASP A 29 30.34 11.29 -37.48
N TRP A 30 29.95 12.42 -38.07
CA TRP A 30 28.56 12.83 -38.33
C TRP A 30 27.90 12.07 -39.49
N ILE A 31 28.67 11.73 -40.53
CA ILE A 31 28.26 10.86 -41.65
C ILE A 31 28.17 9.39 -41.18
N LEU A 32 28.99 8.99 -40.21
CA LEU A 32 29.01 7.65 -39.59
C LEU A 32 28.05 7.51 -38.39
N MET A 33 27.45 8.60 -37.91
CA MET A 33 26.38 8.55 -36.92
C MET A 33 25.14 7.95 -37.58
N GLU A 34 24.63 6.85 -37.02
CA GLU A 34 23.35 6.28 -37.45
C GLU A 34 22.27 7.35 -37.25
N ARG A 35 21.59 7.72 -38.34
CA ARG A 35 20.71 8.89 -38.34
C ARG A 35 19.32 8.55 -37.80
N ASN A 36 18.93 7.28 -37.84
CA ASN A 36 17.59 6.83 -37.50
C ASN A 36 17.58 5.40 -36.92
N LEU A 37 16.41 4.98 -36.41
CA LEU A 37 16.21 3.64 -35.84
C LEU A 37 16.38 2.51 -36.87
N ILE A 38 16.13 2.76 -38.15
CA ILE A 38 16.14 1.76 -39.23
C ILE A 38 17.58 1.34 -39.50
N GLU A 39 18.48 2.31 -39.74
CA GLU A 39 19.91 2.10 -39.96
C GLU A 39 20.54 1.38 -38.77
N LYS A 40 20.20 1.81 -37.55
CA LYS A 40 20.68 1.19 -36.32
C LYS A 40 20.25 -0.27 -36.20
N PHE A 41 18.97 -0.55 -36.45
CA PHE A 41 18.43 -1.91 -36.43
C PHE A 41 19.06 -2.78 -37.51
N GLU A 42 19.17 -2.28 -38.73
CA GLU A 42 19.77 -2.98 -39.87
C GLU A 42 21.21 -3.40 -39.57
N LYS A 43 22.01 -2.49 -39.00
CA LYS A 43 23.38 -2.78 -38.57
C LYS A 43 23.41 -3.84 -37.46
N ALA A 44 22.62 -3.67 -36.40
CA ALA A 44 22.56 -4.64 -35.31
C ALA A 44 22.16 -6.05 -35.80
N ALA A 45 21.20 -6.11 -36.73
CA ALA A 45 20.75 -7.38 -37.30
C ALA A 45 21.81 -8.04 -38.19
N LEU A 46 22.60 -7.27 -38.95
CA LEU A 46 23.74 -7.77 -39.73
C LEU A 46 24.90 -8.24 -38.83
N GLU A 47 25.18 -7.53 -37.73
CA GLU A 47 26.22 -7.90 -36.76
C GLU A 47 25.85 -9.17 -35.95
N HIS A 48 24.55 -9.51 -35.87
CA HIS A 48 24.04 -10.58 -35.01
C HIS A 48 23.14 -11.60 -35.71
N LEU A 49 23.29 -11.80 -37.03
CA LEU A 49 22.41 -12.61 -37.90
C LEU A 49 21.87 -13.91 -37.27
N ASN A 50 22.75 -14.73 -36.68
CA ASN A 50 22.41 -16.06 -36.17
C ASN A 50 21.92 -16.06 -34.72
N LYS A 51 21.97 -14.91 -34.03
CA LYS A 51 21.54 -14.79 -32.64
C LYS A 51 20.03 -14.66 -32.55
N THR A 52 19.42 -15.25 -31.53
CA THR A 52 18.00 -15.07 -31.24
C THR A 52 17.70 -13.61 -30.87
N ALA A 53 16.86 -12.95 -31.66
CA ALA A 53 16.33 -11.60 -31.38
C ALA A 53 15.07 -11.67 -30.52
N ILE A 54 14.15 -12.56 -30.89
CA ILE A 54 12.85 -12.73 -30.23
C ILE A 54 12.69 -14.19 -29.86
N GLN A 55 12.29 -14.44 -28.61
CA GLN A 55 11.83 -15.72 -28.15
C GLN A 55 10.38 -15.58 -27.66
N HIS A 56 9.53 -16.55 -28.02
CA HIS A 56 8.15 -16.57 -27.54
C HIS A 56 7.64 -17.98 -27.25
N LYS A 57 6.72 -18.08 -26.29
CA LYS A 57 6.10 -19.37 -25.93
C LYS A 57 4.74 -19.49 -26.62
N LYS A 58 4.59 -20.46 -27.52
CA LYS A 58 3.33 -20.77 -28.23
C LYS A 58 2.97 -22.24 -28.01
N ARG A 59 1.74 -22.50 -27.53
CA ARG A 59 1.23 -23.87 -27.23
C ARG A 59 2.21 -24.71 -26.41
N GLY A 60 2.82 -24.10 -25.38
CA GLY A 60 3.76 -24.77 -24.47
C GLY A 60 5.19 -24.93 -24.99
N ARG A 61 5.50 -24.58 -26.24
CA ARG A 61 6.85 -24.68 -26.82
C ARG A 61 7.48 -23.31 -26.99
N TRP A 62 8.79 -23.23 -26.78
CA TRP A 62 9.59 -22.05 -27.08
C TRP A 62 9.97 -22.03 -28.56
N LEU A 63 9.74 -20.89 -29.19
CA LEU A 63 10.11 -20.60 -30.56
C LEU A 63 11.06 -19.41 -30.56
N ASP A 64 12.14 -19.52 -31.33
CA ASP A 64 13.19 -18.52 -31.43
C ASP A 64 13.22 -17.97 -32.86
N ILE A 65 13.24 -16.64 -32.97
CA ILE A 65 13.42 -15.91 -34.23
C ILE A 65 14.80 -15.24 -34.17
N SER A 66 15.67 -15.59 -35.12
CA SER A 66 16.99 -14.97 -35.23
C SER A 66 16.91 -13.53 -35.74
N TYR A 67 17.95 -12.73 -35.50
CA TYR A 67 18.05 -11.38 -36.06
C TYR A 67 17.93 -11.39 -37.59
N GLY A 68 18.58 -12.34 -38.27
CA GLY A 68 18.48 -12.50 -39.72
C GLY A 68 17.06 -12.83 -40.19
N GLY A 69 16.39 -13.76 -39.51
CA GLY A 69 14.99 -14.10 -39.82
C GLY A 69 14.04 -12.93 -39.57
N PHE A 70 14.17 -12.25 -38.43
CA PHE A 70 13.37 -11.09 -38.08
C PHE A 70 13.56 -9.94 -39.07
N ARG A 71 14.81 -9.63 -39.43
CA ARG A 71 15.14 -8.61 -40.42
C ARG A 71 14.54 -8.91 -41.79
N ASN A 72 14.58 -10.16 -42.23
CA ASN A 72 13.97 -10.54 -43.51
C ASN A 72 12.46 -10.31 -43.47
N SER A 73 11.77 -10.76 -42.42
CA SER A 73 10.34 -10.49 -42.26
C SER A 73 10.00 -9.00 -42.21
N VAL A 74 10.84 -8.17 -41.55
CA VAL A 74 10.67 -6.71 -41.53
C VAL A 74 10.72 -6.12 -42.95
N ARG A 75 11.68 -6.57 -43.76
CA ARG A 75 11.81 -6.12 -45.16
C ARG A 75 10.65 -6.57 -46.02
N SER A 76 10.24 -7.82 -45.88
CA SER A 76 9.12 -8.40 -46.60
C SER A 76 7.81 -7.64 -46.32
N LEU A 77 7.52 -7.38 -45.03
CA LEU A 77 6.31 -6.66 -44.64
C LEU A 77 6.38 -5.17 -45.02
N SER A 78 7.56 -4.56 -44.95
CA SER A 78 7.76 -3.18 -45.43
C SER A 78 7.49 -3.06 -46.94
N ALA A 79 8.00 -4.00 -47.74
CA ALA A 79 7.74 -4.04 -49.18
C ALA A 79 6.25 -4.23 -49.49
N PHE A 80 5.58 -5.12 -48.74
CA PHE A 80 4.13 -5.31 -48.85
C PHE A 80 3.35 -4.01 -48.56
N LEU A 81 3.72 -3.26 -47.50
CA LEU A 81 3.07 -1.98 -47.21
C LEU A 81 3.23 -0.96 -48.35
N LEU A 82 4.39 -0.91 -48.99
CA LEU A 82 4.64 -0.05 -50.16
C LEU A 82 3.82 -0.49 -51.39
N GLU A 83 3.67 -1.80 -51.61
CA GLU A 83 2.81 -2.35 -52.67
C GLU A 83 1.32 -2.02 -52.44
N GLU A 84 0.89 -1.98 -51.19
CA GLU A 84 -0.47 -1.57 -50.80
C GLU A 84 -0.68 -0.05 -50.84
N GLY A 85 0.33 0.72 -51.24
CA GLY A 85 0.23 2.17 -51.45
C GLY A 85 0.31 2.99 -50.17
N ILE A 86 1.12 2.56 -49.20
CA ILE A 86 1.53 3.45 -48.11
C ILE A 86 2.53 4.49 -48.61
N GLU A 87 2.35 5.74 -48.17
CA GLU A 87 3.26 6.84 -48.49
C GLU A 87 4.07 7.28 -47.26
N LYS A 88 5.14 8.06 -47.51
CA LYS A 88 5.98 8.61 -46.44
C LYS A 88 5.12 9.45 -45.48
N GLU A 89 5.38 9.34 -44.19
CA GLU A 89 4.67 10.00 -43.10
C GLU A 89 3.18 9.62 -42.93
N GLU A 90 2.63 8.67 -43.70
CA GLU A 90 1.31 8.09 -43.42
C GLU A 90 1.35 7.27 -42.12
N LYS A 91 0.18 7.12 -41.47
CA LYS A 91 0.07 6.58 -40.11
C LYS A 91 -0.42 5.14 -40.14
N VAL A 92 0.27 4.26 -39.42
CA VAL A 92 -0.09 2.84 -39.26
C VAL A 92 -0.39 2.57 -37.80
N ALA A 93 -1.64 2.24 -37.50
CA ALA A 93 -2.05 1.84 -36.17
C ALA A 93 -1.63 0.40 -35.87
N VAL A 94 -1.16 0.20 -34.64
CA VAL A 94 -0.84 -1.13 -34.08
C VAL A 94 -1.77 -1.34 -32.90
N LEU A 95 -2.81 -2.16 -33.09
CA LEU A 95 -3.90 -2.40 -32.13
C LEU A 95 -3.99 -3.90 -31.82
N MET A 96 -3.11 -4.35 -30.92
CA MET A 96 -3.02 -5.75 -30.49
C MET A 96 -2.28 -5.87 -29.14
N GLU A 97 -2.26 -7.06 -28.57
CA GLU A 97 -1.52 -7.40 -27.37
C GLU A 97 -0.01 -7.57 -27.61
N ASN A 98 0.77 -7.68 -26.53
CA ASN A 98 2.21 -7.94 -26.62
C ASN A 98 2.51 -9.30 -27.27
N ARG A 99 3.11 -9.28 -28.45
CA ARG A 99 3.44 -10.47 -29.22
C ARG A 99 4.62 -10.25 -30.17
N PRO A 100 5.24 -11.32 -30.74
CA PRO A 100 6.37 -11.20 -31.67
C PRO A 100 6.09 -10.37 -32.92
N GLU A 101 4.84 -10.33 -33.37
CA GLU A 101 4.40 -9.58 -34.54
C GLU A 101 4.38 -8.06 -34.27
N TRP A 102 4.34 -7.63 -33.00
CA TRP A 102 4.37 -6.21 -32.62
C TRP A 102 5.65 -5.50 -33.09
N PRO A 103 6.88 -5.93 -32.70
CA PRO A 103 8.10 -5.32 -33.21
C PRO A 103 8.23 -5.46 -34.72
N LEU A 104 7.69 -6.54 -35.30
CA LEU A 104 7.70 -6.75 -36.75
C LEU A 104 6.93 -5.64 -37.46
N VAL A 105 5.66 -5.40 -37.07
CA VAL A 105 4.84 -4.32 -37.63
C VAL A 105 5.48 -2.95 -37.40
N PHE A 106 5.99 -2.70 -36.19
CA PHE A 106 6.64 -1.44 -35.84
C PHE A 106 7.82 -1.13 -36.77
N PHE A 107 8.83 -2.01 -36.86
CA PHE A 107 9.99 -1.76 -37.71
C PHE A 107 9.65 -1.78 -39.21
N SER A 108 8.68 -2.58 -39.65
CA SER A 108 8.25 -2.59 -41.05
C SER A 108 7.57 -1.29 -41.46
N THR A 109 6.78 -0.71 -40.56
CA THR A 109 6.16 0.62 -40.72
C THR A 109 7.24 1.67 -40.91
N LEU A 110 8.25 1.68 -40.02
CA LEU A 110 9.36 2.62 -40.10
C LEU A 110 10.16 2.45 -41.39
N CYS A 111 10.48 1.22 -41.79
CA CYS A 111 11.19 0.93 -43.05
C CYS A 111 10.40 1.39 -44.28
N ALA A 112 9.07 1.45 -44.22
CA ALA A 112 8.23 2.01 -45.28
C ALA A 112 8.19 3.56 -45.28
N GLY A 113 8.86 4.22 -44.34
CA GLY A 113 8.83 5.67 -44.16
C GLY A 113 7.57 6.19 -43.46
N ALA A 114 6.75 5.28 -42.92
CA ALA A 114 5.50 5.60 -42.25
C ALA A 114 5.68 5.76 -40.73
N VAL A 115 4.67 6.31 -40.06
CA VAL A 115 4.66 6.61 -38.63
C VAL A 115 3.80 5.59 -37.89
N SER A 116 4.35 4.96 -36.85
CA SER A 116 3.61 4.00 -36.04
C SER A 116 2.70 4.71 -35.03
N ILE A 117 1.45 4.25 -34.91
CA ILE A 117 0.47 4.70 -33.91
C ILE A 117 0.14 3.53 -32.98
N PRO A 118 0.86 3.36 -31.86
CA PRO A 118 0.53 2.32 -30.90
C PRO A 118 -0.80 2.61 -30.20
N VAL A 119 -1.75 1.69 -30.28
CA VAL A 119 -3.09 1.83 -29.67
C VAL A 119 -3.30 0.75 -28.62
N ASN A 120 -3.91 1.12 -27.50
CA ASN A 120 -4.26 0.18 -26.45
C ASN A 120 -5.46 -0.68 -26.87
N PRO A 121 -5.33 -2.03 -26.97
CA PRO A 121 -6.47 -2.89 -27.28
C PRO A 121 -7.54 -2.93 -26.18
N GLY A 122 -7.22 -2.46 -24.96
CA GLY A 122 -8.18 -2.34 -23.86
C GLY A 122 -8.94 -1.00 -23.81
N CYS A 123 -8.77 -0.12 -24.80
CA CYS A 123 -9.55 1.11 -24.93
C CYS A 123 -11.00 0.82 -25.38
N THR A 124 -11.92 1.73 -25.08
CA THR A 124 -13.29 1.62 -25.59
C THR A 124 -13.33 1.85 -27.11
N PRO A 125 -14.37 1.38 -27.82
CA PRO A 125 -14.53 1.64 -29.24
C PRO A 125 -14.42 3.13 -29.60
N GLU A 126 -14.99 4.01 -28.77
CA GLU A 126 -14.98 5.47 -28.96
C GLU A 126 -13.57 6.05 -28.77
N GLU A 127 -12.83 5.59 -27.77
CA GLU A 127 -11.44 6.01 -27.56
C GLU A 127 -10.55 5.61 -28.74
N ILE A 128 -10.73 4.40 -29.27
CA ILE A 128 -10.00 3.92 -30.45
C ILE A 128 -10.38 4.75 -31.68
N GLU A 129 -11.69 5.01 -31.88
CA GLU A 129 -12.19 5.84 -32.98
C GLU A 129 -11.58 7.23 -32.95
N ASN A 130 -11.55 7.87 -31.77
CA ASN A 130 -10.98 9.19 -31.57
C ASN A 130 -9.48 9.23 -31.92
N ILE A 131 -8.72 8.21 -31.50
CA ILE A 131 -7.30 8.09 -31.82
C ILE A 131 -7.09 7.92 -33.32
N LEU A 132 -7.85 7.02 -33.97
CA LEU A 132 -7.71 6.72 -35.40
C LEU A 132 -8.10 7.91 -36.28
N LYS A 133 -9.15 8.65 -35.90
CA LYS A 133 -9.58 9.88 -36.58
C LYS A 133 -8.59 11.02 -36.39
N ASP A 134 -8.13 11.27 -35.16
CA ASP A 134 -7.18 12.35 -34.88
C ASP A 134 -5.85 12.14 -35.63
N SER A 135 -5.31 10.91 -35.56
CA SER A 135 -4.05 10.52 -36.21
C SER A 135 -4.15 10.32 -37.72
N GLU A 136 -5.36 10.25 -38.28
CA GLU A 136 -5.63 10.00 -39.71
C GLU A 136 -4.95 8.72 -40.22
N CYS A 137 -5.07 7.64 -39.43
CA CYS A 137 -4.49 6.34 -39.79
C CYS A 137 -5.00 5.83 -41.13
N LYS A 138 -4.08 5.21 -41.89
CA LYS A 138 -4.35 4.58 -43.19
C LYS A 138 -4.42 3.07 -43.11
N PHE A 139 -3.58 2.47 -42.27
CA PHE A 139 -3.53 1.03 -42.05
C PHE A 139 -3.68 0.73 -40.57
N VAL A 140 -4.35 -0.38 -40.25
CA VAL A 140 -4.48 -0.88 -38.88
C VAL A 140 -4.08 -2.34 -38.84
N PHE A 141 -3.06 -2.67 -38.05
CA PHE A 141 -2.69 -4.05 -37.75
C PHE A 141 -3.33 -4.50 -36.44
N VAL A 142 -3.94 -5.67 -36.46
CA VAL A 142 -4.69 -6.23 -35.33
C VAL A 142 -4.37 -7.70 -35.10
N SER A 143 -4.56 -8.17 -33.88
CA SER A 143 -4.63 -9.61 -33.58
C SER A 143 -6.02 -10.15 -33.87
N GLU A 144 -6.15 -11.47 -33.95
CA GLU A 144 -7.45 -12.13 -34.02
C GLU A 144 -8.40 -11.70 -32.89
N ASP A 145 -7.88 -11.59 -31.66
CA ASP A 145 -8.65 -11.19 -30.46
C ASP A 145 -9.20 -9.75 -30.56
N SER A 146 -8.47 -8.85 -31.24
CA SER A 146 -8.87 -7.44 -31.39
C SER A 146 -9.60 -7.16 -32.71
N PHE A 147 -9.74 -8.15 -33.60
CA PHE A 147 -10.20 -7.94 -34.97
C PHE A 147 -11.64 -7.44 -35.05
N VAL A 148 -12.57 -8.05 -34.30
CA VAL A 148 -14.00 -7.70 -34.36
C VAL A 148 -14.23 -6.25 -33.94
N LEU A 149 -13.67 -5.87 -32.79
CA LEU A 149 -13.72 -4.50 -32.27
C LEU A 149 -13.11 -3.51 -33.27
N ALA A 150 -11.94 -3.85 -33.81
CA ALA A 150 -11.24 -2.97 -34.73
C ALA A 150 -11.98 -2.81 -36.05
N ASP A 151 -12.52 -3.88 -36.63
CA ASP A 151 -13.28 -3.84 -37.89
C ASP A 151 -14.53 -2.94 -37.77
N GLU A 152 -15.26 -3.04 -36.65
CA GLU A 152 -16.39 -2.17 -36.35
C GLU A 152 -15.98 -0.68 -36.27
N VAL A 153 -14.92 -0.37 -35.53
CA VAL A 153 -14.43 1.01 -35.39
C VAL A 153 -13.86 1.54 -36.71
N CYS A 154 -13.12 0.71 -37.44
CA CYS A 154 -12.45 1.11 -38.68
C CYS A 154 -13.45 1.46 -39.79
N ARG A 155 -14.62 0.81 -39.84
CA ARG A 155 -15.71 1.18 -40.77
C ARG A 155 -16.23 2.61 -40.55
N ARG A 156 -16.08 3.16 -39.34
CA ARG A 156 -16.45 4.54 -39.00
C ARG A 156 -15.34 5.56 -39.27
N CYS A 157 -14.18 5.12 -39.78
CA CYS A 157 -12.99 5.93 -40.00
C CYS A 157 -12.62 5.96 -41.50
N PRO A 158 -13.09 6.97 -42.27
CA PRO A 158 -12.88 7.01 -43.73
C PRO A 158 -11.42 7.07 -44.19
N SER A 159 -10.49 7.47 -43.31
CA SER A 159 -9.06 7.52 -43.63
C SER A 159 -8.43 6.14 -43.78
N ILE A 160 -9.04 5.10 -43.21
CA ILE A 160 -8.47 3.75 -43.15
C ILE A 160 -8.68 3.06 -44.50
N LYS A 161 -7.57 2.77 -45.18
CA LYS A 161 -7.51 2.01 -46.43
C LYS A 161 -7.64 0.50 -46.17
N LYS A 162 -7.02 -0.02 -45.11
CA LYS A 162 -6.95 -1.47 -44.86
C LYS A 162 -6.80 -1.84 -43.37
N VAL A 163 -7.53 -2.87 -42.95
CA VAL A 163 -7.35 -3.55 -41.66
C VAL A 163 -6.72 -4.91 -41.90
N ILE A 164 -5.63 -5.22 -41.20
CA ILE A 164 -4.81 -6.41 -41.45
C ILE A 164 -4.67 -7.20 -40.15
N SER A 165 -5.24 -8.41 -40.13
CA SER A 165 -4.99 -9.35 -39.04
C SER A 165 -3.61 -9.99 -39.18
N VAL A 166 -2.79 -9.93 -38.13
CA VAL A 166 -1.47 -10.57 -38.08
C VAL A 166 -1.55 -12.10 -37.98
N ASP A 167 -2.74 -12.64 -37.68
CA ASP A 167 -3.01 -14.07 -37.62
C ASP A 167 -3.52 -14.64 -38.95
N SER A 168 -3.82 -13.77 -39.94
CA SER A 168 -4.27 -14.16 -41.28
C SER A 168 -3.18 -14.85 -42.11
N ASP A 169 -3.58 -15.72 -43.03
CA ASP A 169 -2.63 -16.37 -43.94
C ASP A 169 -2.01 -15.38 -44.92
N ALA A 170 -2.78 -14.37 -45.36
CA ALA A 170 -2.26 -13.26 -46.17
C ALA A 170 -1.08 -12.53 -45.49
N PHE A 171 -1.19 -12.25 -44.19
CA PHE A 171 -0.08 -11.67 -43.42
C PHE A 171 1.11 -12.62 -43.31
N LYS A 172 0.86 -13.90 -42.99
CA LYS A 172 1.92 -14.92 -42.89
C LYS A 172 2.68 -15.12 -44.20
N ASP A 173 2.01 -14.98 -45.33
CA ASP A 173 2.63 -15.05 -46.66
C ASP A 173 3.41 -13.78 -46.95
N ALA A 174 2.85 -12.60 -46.63
CA ALA A 174 3.54 -11.32 -46.79
C ALA A 174 4.88 -11.28 -46.03
N VAL A 175 4.96 -11.82 -44.81
CA VAL A 175 6.19 -11.83 -44.00
C VAL A 175 7.23 -12.87 -44.44
N LYS A 176 6.88 -13.79 -45.33
CA LYS A 176 7.77 -14.84 -45.87
C LYS A 176 8.31 -14.54 -47.25
N LYS A 177 7.63 -13.70 -48.04
CA LYS A 177 8.07 -13.33 -49.39
C LYS A 177 9.44 -12.65 -49.32
N THR A 178 10.45 -13.22 -49.96
CA THR A 178 11.75 -12.54 -50.05
C THR A 178 11.59 -11.37 -51.02
N SER A 179 11.83 -10.15 -50.54
CA SER A 179 11.79 -8.95 -51.37
C SER A 179 13.17 -8.32 -51.45
N GLU A 180 13.63 -8.05 -52.67
CA GLU A 180 14.84 -7.27 -52.93
C GLU A 180 14.58 -5.75 -52.85
N ARG A 181 13.29 -5.34 -52.86
CA ARG A 181 12.89 -3.94 -52.75
C ARG A 181 13.23 -3.42 -51.35
N ARG A 182 14.27 -2.60 -51.25
CA ARG A 182 14.53 -1.79 -50.06
C ARG A 182 13.39 -0.78 -49.92
N GLY A 183 12.95 -0.50 -48.71
CA GLY A 183 12.21 0.73 -48.45
C GLY A 183 13.13 1.90 -48.80
N GLU A 184 12.88 2.53 -49.94
CA GLU A 184 13.69 3.61 -50.53
C GLU A 184 13.35 4.99 -49.92
N ALA A 185 12.49 5.04 -48.91
CA ALA A 185 12.18 6.30 -48.23
C ALA A 185 13.43 6.82 -47.50
N GLU A 186 13.94 7.98 -47.90
CA GLU A 186 14.96 8.70 -47.14
C GLU A 186 14.33 9.17 -45.82
N VAL A 187 14.66 8.49 -44.72
CA VAL A 187 14.17 8.80 -43.36
C VAL A 187 15.28 9.44 -42.54
N GLY A 188 15.07 10.68 -42.10
CA GLY A 188 16.01 11.42 -41.23
C GLY A 188 15.75 11.18 -39.74
N GLY A 189 16.71 11.57 -38.89
CA GLY A 189 16.54 11.51 -37.43
C GLY A 189 15.47 12.45 -36.88
N HIS A 190 15.12 13.50 -37.63
CA HIS A 190 14.04 14.41 -37.27
C HIS A 190 12.67 13.90 -37.72
N ASP A 191 12.59 12.90 -38.60
CA ASP A 191 11.31 12.35 -39.07
C ASP A 191 10.61 11.61 -37.93
N LEU A 192 9.27 11.58 -37.97
CA LEU A 192 8.47 10.91 -36.93
C LEU A 192 8.63 9.40 -37.02
N ALA A 193 8.90 8.77 -35.87
CA ALA A 193 8.88 7.32 -35.74
C ALA A 193 7.53 6.84 -35.21
N CYS A 194 7.01 7.51 -34.17
CA CYS A 194 5.70 7.18 -33.64
C CYS A 194 4.99 8.38 -33.00
N ILE A 195 3.67 8.26 -32.88
CA ILE A 195 2.84 9.16 -32.08
C ILE A 195 2.18 8.31 -30.98
N LEU A 196 2.46 8.66 -29.73
CA LEU A 196 1.94 7.95 -28.57
C LEU A 196 0.84 8.76 -27.90
N TYR A 197 -0.39 8.23 -27.89
CA TYR A 197 -1.50 8.89 -27.22
C TYR A 197 -1.43 8.69 -25.70
N THR A 198 -1.58 9.78 -24.96
CA THR A 198 -1.62 9.78 -23.50
C THR A 198 -2.98 10.26 -23.02
N SER A 199 -3.56 9.58 -22.03
CA SER A 199 -4.74 10.05 -21.31
C SER A 199 -4.30 11.21 -20.41
N GLY A 200 -4.42 12.44 -20.91
CA GLY A 200 -4.14 13.64 -20.14
C GLY A 200 -5.09 13.78 -18.96
N THR A 201 -4.70 14.55 -17.94
CA THR A 201 -5.57 14.93 -16.80
C THR A 201 -6.82 15.71 -17.23
N THR A 202 -6.91 16.10 -18.50
CA THR A 202 -7.98 16.92 -19.11
C THR A 202 -9.04 16.10 -19.85
N GLY A 203 -9.01 14.76 -19.76
CA GLY A 203 -10.03 13.88 -20.37
C GLY A 203 -9.80 13.54 -21.85
N GLU A 204 -9.29 14.47 -22.66
CA GLU A 204 -8.99 14.21 -24.08
C GLU A 204 -7.57 13.61 -24.29
N PRO A 205 -7.42 12.54 -25.08
CA PRO A 205 -6.13 11.93 -25.36
C PRO A 205 -5.27 12.82 -26.27
N LYS A 206 -3.99 12.98 -25.92
CA LYS A 206 -3.03 13.84 -26.64
C LYS A 206 -1.93 13.00 -27.26
N GLY A 207 -1.70 13.15 -28.57
CA GLY A 207 -0.65 12.43 -29.30
C GLY A 207 0.72 13.06 -29.11
N VAL A 208 1.64 12.37 -28.42
CA VAL A 208 3.04 12.79 -28.25
C VAL A 208 3.84 12.41 -29.48
N MET A 209 4.42 13.39 -30.19
CA MET A 209 5.19 13.16 -31.41
C MET A 209 6.67 12.83 -31.09
N LEU A 210 7.07 11.58 -31.35
CA LEU A 210 8.45 11.12 -31.14
C LEU A 210 9.16 10.85 -32.47
N SER A 211 10.31 11.50 -32.65
CA SER A 211 11.16 11.27 -33.82
C SER A 211 12.05 10.04 -33.67
N HIS A 212 12.62 9.57 -34.78
CA HIS A 212 13.66 8.54 -34.76
C HIS A 212 14.83 8.92 -33.84
N GLY A 213 15.31 10.16 -33.93
CA GLY A 213 16.39 10.70 -33.11
C GLY A 213 16.03 10.78 -31.63
N ASN A 214 14.77 11.10 -31.29
CA ASN A 214 14.32 11.12 -29.89
C ASN A 214 14.49 9.75 -29.23
N LEU A 215 13.96 8.70 -29.86
CA LEU A 215 14.05 7.33 -29.35
C LEU A 215 15.49 6.79 -29.38
N LEU A 216 16.23 7.05 -30.46
CA LEU A 216 17.61 6.60 -30.61
C LEU A 216 18.51 7.21 -29.53
N SER A 217 18.38 8.51 -29.25
CA SER A 217 19.16 9.18 -28.21
C SER A 217 18.92 8.58 -26.81
N ASN A 218 17.69 8.13 -26.52
CA ASN A 218 17.39 7.44 -25.26
C ASN A 218 18.01 6.04 -25.21
N CYS A 219 17.98 5.31 -26.33
CA CYS A 219 18.66 4.02 -26.45
C CYS A 219 20.19 4.15 -26.28
N ASP A 220 20.81 5.14 -26.91
CA ASP A 220 22.25 5.40 -26.83
C ASP A 220 22.68 5.80 -25.42
N SER A 221 21.84 6.55 -24.73
CA SER A 221 22.03 6.93 -23.33
C SER A 221 21.98 5.71 -22.41
N MET A 222 21.01 4.81 -22.58
CA MET A 222 20.96 3.54 -21.86
C MET A 222 22.18 2.64 -22.16
N ARG A 223 22.65 2.62 -23.42
CA ARG A 223 23.84 1.88 -23.83
C ARG A 223 25.10 2.40 -23.15
N ARG A 224 25.27 3.71 -23.04
CA ARG A 224 26.41 4.37 -22.36
C ARG A 224 26.40 4.14 -20.86
N LEU A 225 25.23 4.02 -20.25
CA LEU A 225 25.08 3.66 -18.83
C LEU A 225 25.38 2.17 -18.55
N ASN A 226 25.61 1.35 -19.58
CA ASN A 226 25.88 -0.09 -19.49
C ASN A 226 24.83 -0.85 -18.64
N LEU A 227 23.58 -0.39 -18.64
CA LEU A 227 22.48 -1.04 -17.92
C LEU A 227 22.18 -2.42 -18.51
N LEU A 228 22.21 -2.47 -19.84
CA LEU A 228 21.86 -3.60 -20.67
C LEU A 228 22.94 -3.78 -21.76
N THR A 229 23.12 -5.03 -22.18
CA THR A 229 24.15 -5.48 -23.11
C THR A 229 23.54 -6.47 -24.10
N GLN A 230 24.27 -6.79 -25.16
CA GLN A 230 23.87 -7.84 -26.10
C GLN A 230 23.66 -9.21 -25.42
N LYS A 231 24.25 -9.48 -24.24
CA LYS A 231 24.06 -10.77 -23.55
C LYS A 231 22.72 -10.86 -22.82
N ASP A 232 21.98 -9.76 -22.74
CA ASP A 232 20.75 -9.71 -21.97
C ASP A 232 19.55 -10.24 -22.74
N ASN A 233 18.75 -10.98 -22.00
CA ASN A 233 17.46 -11.51 -22.36
C ASN A 233 16.39 -10.84 -21.49
N ILE A 234 15.55 -10.01 -22.11
CA ILE A 234 14.65 -9.06 -21.47
C ILE A 234 13.21 -9.55 -21.58
N VAL A 235 12.50 -9.57 -20.46
CA VAL A 235 11.11 -9.99 -20.40
C VAL A 235 10.20 -8.84 -20.86
N SER A 236 9.39 -9.08 -21.90
CA SER A 236 8.42 -8.11 -22.43
C SER A 236 7.00 -8.48 -21.98
N ILE A 237 6.59 -7.87 -20.87
CA ILE A 237 5.27 -8.10 -20.24
C ILE A 237 4.46 -6.82 -20.05
N LEU A 238 5.12 -5.67 -20.21
CA LEU A 238 4.49 -4.37 -20.07
C LEU A 238 3.93 -3.93 -21.45
N PRO A 239 2.73 -3.31 -21.52
CA PRO A 239 2.07 -3.04 -22.79
C PRO A 239 2.89 -2.14 -23.72
N LEU A 240 3.18 -2.60 -24.94
CA LEU A 240 4.08 -1.90 -25.89
C LEU A 240 3.48 -0.62 -26.50
N HIS A 241 2.22 -0.29 -26.22
CA HIS A 241 1.62 1.00 -26.56
C HIS A 241 2.02 2.14 -25.59
N HIS A 242 2.84 1.85 -24.57
CA HIS A 242 3.45 2.87 -23.71
C HIS A 242 4.92 3.10 -24.06
N ALA A 243 5.39 4.35 -23.98
CA ALA A 243 6.76 4.72 -24.33
C ALA A 243 7.83 3.90 -23.56
N TYR A 244 7.61 3.67 -22.26
CA TYR A 244 8.56 2.96 -21.38
C TYR A 244 8.88 1.55 -21.88
N PRO A 245 7.90 0.63 -21.98
CA PRO A 245 8.17 -0.69 -22.53
C PRO A 245 8.51 -0.68 -24.02
N LEU A 246 7.88 0.18 -24.84
CA LEU A 246 8.22 0.32 -26.25
C LEU A 246 9.74 0.54 -26.42
N THR A 247 10.30 1.45 -25.64
CA THR A 247 11.72 1.82 -25.75
C THR A 247 12.62 0.82 -25.02
N ALA A 248 12.35 0.53 -23.74
CA ALA A 248 13.27 -0.21 -22.88
C ALA A 248 13.20 -1.74 -23.05
N THR A 249 12.02 -2.30 -23.38
CA THR A 249 11.86 -3.76 -23.55
C THR A 249 11.87 -4.21 -24.99
N MET A 250 11.68 -3.31 -25.97
CA MET A 250 11.58 -3.67 -27.38
C MET A 250 12.62 -2.98 -28.28
N ILE A 251 12.58 -1.65 -28.41
CA ILE A 251 13.48 -0.93 -29.34
C ILE A 251 14.94 -1.11 -28.91
N PHE A 252 15.27 -0.73 -27.68
CA PHE A 252 16.65 -0.80 -27.17
C PHE A 252 17.32 -2.16 -27.39
N PRO A 253 16.74 -3.31 -26.98
CA PRO A 253 17.41 -4.60 -27.18
C PRO A 253 17.62 -4.93 -28.65
N LEU A 254 16.68 -4.62 -29.53
CA LEU A 254 16.81 -4.91 -30.96
C LEU A 254 17.88 -4.04 -31.66
N LEU A 255 18.11 -2.83 -31.16
CA LEU A 255 19.17 -1.95 -31.66
C LEU A 255 20.59 -2.33 -31.19
N TYR A 256 20.70 -3.13 -30.13
CA TYR A 256 21.95 -3.42 -29.44
C TYR A 256 22.24 -4.91 -29.25
N GLY A 257 21.58 -5.77 -30.03
CA GLY A 257 21.86 -7.19 -30.07
C GLY A 257 21.35 -7.97 -28.85
N GLY A 258 20.46 -7.41 -28.04
CA GLY A 258 19.80 -8.10 -26.93
C GLY A 258 18.77 -9.12 -27.43
N ARG A 259 18.09 -9.78 -26.49
CA ARG A 259 16.97 -10.69 -26.80
C ARG A 259 15.72 -10.26 -26.06
N ILE A 260 14.57 -10.40 -26.70
CA ILE A 260 13.24 -10.17 -26.12
C ILE A 260 12.55 -11.50 -25.86
N VAL A 261 11.92 -11.66 -24.70
CA VAL A 261 11.10 -12.82 -24.34
C VAL A 261 9.65 -12.41 -24.17
N TYR A 262 8.77 -13.04 -24.93
CA TYR A 262 7.32 -13.04 -24.75
C TYR A 262 6.90 -14.34 -24.04
N PRO A 263 6.61 -14.30 -22.73
CA PRO A 263 6.38 -15.52 -21.95
C PRO A 263 5.07 -16.25 -22.27
N GLY A 264 4.16 -15.63 -23.04
CA GLY A 264 2.85 -16.19 -23.42
C GLY A 264 1.82 -16.24 -22.27
N THR A 265 2.20 -15.83 -21.06
CA THR A 265 1.32 -15.74 -19.89
C THR A 265 1.77 -14.63 -18.95
N MET A 266 0.79 -13.94 -18.38
CA MET A 266 0.97 -12.90 -17.37
C MET A 266 0.64 -13.38 -15.96
N ARG A 267 0.25 -14.67 -15.81
CA ARG A 267 -0.33 -15.20 -14.57
C ARG A 267 0.73 -15.74 -13.62
N GLY A 268 0.87 -15.07 -12.46
CA GLY A 268 1.42 -15.63 -11.22
C GLY A 268 2.68 -16.50 -11.36
N SER A 269 2.59 -17.76 -10.94
CA SER A 269 3.68 -18.73 -10.97
C SER A 269 4.11 -19.14 -12.38
N ALA A 270 3.17 -19.20 -13.32
CA ALA A 270 3.44 -19.58 -14.71
C ALA A 270 4.33 -18.54 -15.42
N LEU A 271 4.17 -17.25 -15.08
CA LEU A 271 5.07 -16.20 -15.56
C LEU A 271 6.51 -16.43 -15.04
N LEU A 272 6.70 -16.66 -13.75
CA LEU A 272 8.04 -16.91 -13.19
C LEU A 272 8.69 -18.17 -13.76
N GLU A 273 7.89 -19.20 -14.04
CA GLU A 273 8.35 -20.40 -14.72
C GLU A 273 8.79 -20.10 -16.15
N ALA A 274 8.00 -19.36 -16.93
CA ALA A 274 8.39 -18.95 -18.28
C ALA A 274 9.65 -18.08 -18.27
N VAL A 275 9.78 -17.14 -17.34
CA VAL A 275 10.97 -16.29 -17.14
C VAL A 275 12.21 -17.16 -16.85
N ARG A 276 12.06 -18.18 -16.00
CA ARG A 276 13.12 -19.14 -15.65
C ARG A 276 13.52 -20.00 -16.85
N GLU A 277 12.56 -20.60 -17.54
CA GLU A 277 12.80 -21.45 -18.72
C GLU A 277 13.45 -20.68 -19.86
N ALA A 278 13.01 -19.45 -20.09
CA ALA A 278 13.60 -18.56 -21.07
C ALA A 278 15.04 -18.15 -20.73
N GLY A 279 15.49 -18.34 -19.49
CA GLY A 279 16.79 -17.85 -19.04
C GLY A 279 16.87 -16.33 -19.06
N ALA A 280 15.77 -15.65 -18.69
CA ALA A 280 15.72 -14.20 -18.64
C ALA A 280 16.76 -13.63 -17.66
N THR A 281 17.36 -12.51 -18.03
CA THR A 281 18.41 -11.83 -17.27
C THR A 281 17.94 -10.52 -16.65
N VAL A 282 16.97 -9.87 -17.31
CA VAL A 282 16.50 -8.53 -16.95
C VAL A 282 14.98 -8.54 -16.89
N PHE A 283 14.44 -7.99 -15.80
CA PHE A 283 13.00 -7.86 -15.60
C PHE A 283 12.64 -6.38 -15.45
N ILE A 284 11.99 -5.82 -16.47
CA ILE A 284 11.55 -4.43 -16.50
C ILE A 284 10.06 -4.41 -16.17
N ALA A 285 9.68 -3.69 -15.12
CA ALA A 285 8.31 -3.70 -14.60
C ALA A 285 7.93 -2.38 -13.92
N VAL A 286 6.65 -2.27 -13.55
CA VAL A 286 6.11 -1.21 -12.69
C VAL A 286 6.22 -1.61 -11.21
N PRO A 287 6.21 -0.64 -10.25
CA PRO A 287 6.34 -0.92 -8.82
C PRO A 287 5.43 -2.03 -8.27
N GLN A 288 4.19 -2.11 -8.75
CA GLN A 288 3.20 -3.10 -8.29
C GLN A 288 3.68 -4.55 -8.41
N ILE A 289 4.44 -4.89 -9.46
CA ILE A 289 4.99 -6.23 -9.62
C ILE A 289 6.07 -6.50 -8.56
N PHE A 290 6.90 -5.51 -8.27
CA PHE A 290 7.94 -5.61 -7.23
C PHE A 290 7.35 -5.67 -5.83
N TYR A 291 6.22 -5.01 -5.55
CA TYR A 291 5.46 -5.16 -4.31
C TYR A 291 4.99 -6.60 -4.12
N SER A 292 4.41 -7.20 -5.16
CA SER A 292 4.02 -8.62 -5.12
C SER A 292 5.21 -9.55 -4.88
N PHE A 293 6.36 -9.28 -5.51
CA PHE A 293 7.59 -10.06 -5.28
C PHE A 293 8.08 -9.90 -3.84
N HIS A 294 8.16 -8.67 -3.33
CA HIS A 294 8.57 -8.40 -1.96
C HIS A 294 7.67 -9.09 -0.94
N GLN A 295 6.35 -9.01 -1.10
CA GLN A 295 5.39 -9.66 -0.21
C GLN A 295 5.59 -11.19 -0.22
N LYS A 296 5.63 -11.82 -1.40
CA LYS A 296 5.82 -13.27 -1.53
C LYS A 296 7.15 -13.76 -0.96
N ILE A 297 8.23 -12.98 -1.15
CA ILE A 297 9.55 -13.30 -0.57
C ILE A 297 9.47 -13.18 0.94
N THR A 298 8.93 -12.07 1.45
CA THR A 298 8.80 -11.80 2.88
C THR A 298 7.99 -12.89 3.58
N ASP A 299 6.88 -13.33 3.00
CA ASP A 299 6.04 -14.39 3.56
C ASP A 299 6.73 -15.76 3.51
N ALA A 300 7.50 -16.04 2.46
CA ALA A 300 8.33 -17.24 2.41
C ALA A 300 9.40 -17.24 3.53
N LEU A 301 9.99 -16.09 3.84
CA LEU A 301 10.97 -15.95 4.94
C LEU A 301 10.32 -16.04 6.33
N LYS A 302 9.08 -15.55 6.50
CA LYS A 302 8.33 -15.66 7.76
C LYS A 302 8.02 -17.11 8.15
N LYS A 303 7.88 -18.02 7.17
CA LYS A 303 7.63 -19.45 7.40
C LYS A 303 8.82 -20.19 8.02
N ILE A 304 10.00 -19.58 8.07
CA ILE A 304 11.20 -20.17 8.67
C ILE A 304 11.06 -20.16 10.21
N PRO A 305 11.32 -21.27 10.92
CA PRO A 305 11.22 -21.35 12.38
C PRO A 305 12.10 -20.33 13.12
N PHE A 306 11.68 -19.94 14.33
CA PHE A 306 12.14 -18.76 15.04
C PHE A 306 13.66 -18.62 15.26
N PRO A 307 14.45 -19.62 15.72
CA PRO A 307 15.88 -19.34 15.91
C PRO A 307 16.59 -19.17 14.55
N PHE A 308 16.19 -19.94 13.54
CA PHE A 308 16.78 -19.91 12.21
C PHE A 308 16.42 -18.64 11.44
N ASN A 309 15.19 -18.12 11.58
CA ASN A 309 14.78 -16.87 10.95
C ASN A 309 15.54 -15.67 11.55
N LEU A 310 15.77 -15.67 12.86
CA LEU A 310 16.56 -14.61 13.50
C LEU A 310 18.02 -14.64 13.01
N LEU A 311 18.63 -15.83 12.95
CA LEU A 311 19.98 -16.02 12.41
C LEU A 311 20.05 -15.58 10.94
N LEU A 312 19.07 -15.97 10.12
CA LEU A 312 19.01 -15.59 8.71
C LEU A 312 18.90 -14.08 8.53
N LYS A 313 18.04 -13.40 9.30
CA LYS A 313 17.92 -11.93 9.26
C LYS A 313 19.23 -11.24 9.60
N PHE A 314 19.95 -11.75 10.61
CA PHE A 314 21.27 -11.23 10.97
C PHE A 314 22.27 -11.45 9.82
N ALA A 315 22.33 -12.67 9.27
CA ALA A 315 23.22 -13.00 8.15
C ALA A 315 22.92 -12.17 6.89
N VAL A 316 21.66 -11.97 6.53
CA VAL A 316 21.22 -11.12 5.41
C VAL A 316 21.58 -9.66 5.67
N GLY A 317 21.33 -9.15 6.88
CA GLY A 317 21.69 -7.78 7.25
C GLY A 317 23.20 -7.52 7.20
N PHE A 318 24.00 -8.45 7.72
CA PHE A 318 25.46 -8.38 7.70
C PHE A 318 26.01 -8.48 6.28
N SER A 319 25.52 -9.44 5.49
CA SER A 319 25.93 -9.61 4.08
C SER A 319 25.54 -8.43 3.20
N TYR A 320 24.41 -7.76 3.45
CA TYR A 320 24.06 -6.52 2.76
C TYR A 320 25.05 -5.37 3.06
N LYS A 321 25.51 -5.25 4.31
CA LYS A 321 26.56 -4.27 4.67
C LYS A 321 27.88 -4.57 3.94
N ILE A 322 28.25 -5.85 3.82
CA ILE A 322 29.42 -6.28 3.03
C ILE A 322 29.23 -5.89 1.56
N ARG A 323 28.08 -6.22 0.96
CA ARG A 323 27.76 -5.89 -0.43
C ARG A 323 27.94 -4.40 -0.72
N LYS A 324 27.51 -3.52 0.19
CA LYS A 324 27.69 -2.06 0.04
C LYS A 324 29.16 -1.61 0.04
N LYS A 325 30.04 -2.30 0.76
CA LYS A 325 31.47 -1.95 0.83
C LYS A 325 32.31 -2.60 -0.25
N THR A 326 32.03 -3.86 -0.59
CA THR A 326 32.90 -4.68 -1.47
C THR A 326 32.28 -5.02 -2.82
N GLY A 327 30.98 -4.77 -3.00
CA GLY A 327 30.23 -5.19 -4.20
C GLY A 327 29.84 -6.68 -4.22
N LEU A 328 30.34 -7.50 -3.30
CA LEU A 328 30.06 -8.94 -3.26
C LEU A 328 28.62 -9.23 -2.82
N ASN A 329 27.83 -9.84 -3.72
CA ASN A 329 26.42 -10.14 -3.47
C ASN A 329 26.22 -11.48 -2.75
N LEU A 330 26.73 -11.57 -1.51
CA LEU A 330 26.55 -12.73 -0.64
C LEU A 330 25.08 -13.10 -0.31
N PRO A 331 24.13 -12.15 -0.17
CA PRO A 331 22.73 -12.51 0.08
C PRO A 331 22.13 -13.40 -1.03
N ARG A 332 22.62 -13.30 -2.27
CA ARG A 332 22.21 -14.16 -3.39
C ARG A 332 22.44 -15.64 -3.12
N TYR A 333 23.52 -15.98 -2.41
CA TYR A 333 23.85 -17.37 -2.04
C TYR A 333 23.07 -17.82 -0.81
N LEU A 334 22.95 -16.96 0.21
CA LEU A 334 22.16 -17.25 1.41
C LEU A 334 20.69 -17.51 1.09
N LEU A 335 20.12 -16.74 0.16
CA LEU A 335 18.74 -16.85 -0.27
C LEU A 335 18.60 -17.59 -1.61
N TYR A 336 19.49 -18.56 -1.89
CA TYR A 336 19.50 -19.30 -3.16
C TYR A 336 18.13 -19.90 -3.53
N GLY A 337 17.39 -20.41 -2.55
CA GLY A 337 16.03 -20.94 -2.76
C GLY A 337 15.01 -19.91 -3.25
N VAL A 338 15.21 -18.62 -2.93
CA VAL A 338 14.42 -17.50 -3.45
C VAL A 338 14.90 -17.11 -4.85
N HIS A 339 16.21 -16.93 -5.02
CA HIS A 339 16.81 -16.53 -6.30
C HIS A 339 16.53 -17.55 -7.41
N ARG A 340 16.59 -18.85 -7.12
CA ARG A 340 16.35 -19.91 -8.12
C ARG A 340 14.93 -19.87 -8.72
N LYS A 341 13.95 -19.25 -8.04
CA LYS A 341 12.59 -19.08 -8.56
C LYS A 341 12.52 -18.11 -9.74
N PHE A 342 13.45 -17.15 -9.81
CA PHE A 342 13.57 -16.19 -10.90
C PHE A 342 14.52 -16.67 -12.01
N GLY A 343 15.13 -17.85 -11.84
CA GLY A 343 16.15 -18.38 -12.73
C GLY A 343 17.57 -17.97 -12.35
N ARG A 344 18.55 -18.77 -12.81
CA ARG A 344 19.98 -18.54 -12.48
C ARG A 344 20.56 -17.30 -13.17
N SER A 345 19.99 -16.94 -14.33
CA SER A 345 20.47 -15.86 -15.19
C SER A 345 19.98 -14.48 -14.77
N MET A 346 18.93 -14.39 -13.94
CA MET A 346 18.36 -13.11 -13.50
C MET A 346 19.41 -12.28 -12.77
N ARG A 347 19.62 -11.05 -13.22
CA ARG A 347 20.66 -10.14 -12.69
C ARG A 347 20.16 -8.74 -12.35
N LEU A 348 19.08 -8.27 -12.99
CA LEU A 348 18.65 -6.87 -12.87
C LEU A 348 17.13 -6.74 -12.92
N PHE A 349 16.59 -5.99 -11.97
CA PHE A 349 15.24 -5.46 -11.96
C PHE A 349 15.28 -3.97 -12.27
N VAL A 350 14.39 -3.50 -13.15
CA VAL A 350 14.26 -2.07 -13.47
C VAL A 350 12.81 -1.66 -13.22
N SER A 351 12.63 -0.68 -12.35
CA SER A 351 11.33 -0.10 -11.99
C SER A 351 11.17 1.28 -12.64
N GLY A 352 10.01 1.51 -13.24
CA GLY A 352 9.66 2.79 -13.87
C GLY A 352 8.16 2.97 -13.99
N GLY A 353 7.73 4.13 -14.49
CA GLY A 353 6.32 4.50 -14.67
C GLY A 353 5.62 5.04 -13.42
N ALA A 354 6.12 4.73 -12.22
CA ALA A 354 5.69 5.30 -10.94
C ALA A 354 6.81 5.22 -9.89
N LYS A 355 6.71 6.03 -8.82
CA LYS A 355 7.65 6.03 -7.69
C LYS A 355 7.65 4.65 -7.00
N LEU A 356 8.84 4.09 -6.77
CA LEU A 356 9.01 2.84 -6.03
C LEU A 356 9.10 3.13 -4.53
N ASP A 357 8.40 2.34 -3.71
CA ASP A 357 8.52 2.45 -2.24
C ASP A 357 9.94 2.13 -1.77
N GLU A 358 10.51 3.03 -0.97
CA GLU A 358 11.88 2.94 -0.48
C GLU A 358 12.14 1.71 0.40
N ASN A 359 11.13 1.24 1.15
CA ASN A 359 11.27 0.06 1.99
C ASN A 359 11.34 -1.19 1.14
N VAL A 360 10.50 -1.27 0.09
CA VAL A 360 10.54 -2.36 -0.87
C VAL A 360 11.87 -2.40 -1.63
N GLU A 361 12.33 -1.28 -2.17
CA GLU A 361 13.61 -1.20 -2.88
C GLU A 361 14.77 -1.65 -1.98
N ARG A 362 14.77 -1.16 -0.73
CA ARG A 362 15.78 -1.47 0.29
C ARG A 362 15.76 -2.93 0.68
N ASP A 363 14.59 -3.53 0.86
CA ASP A 363 14.46 -4.92 1.27
C ASP A 363 14.82 -5.88 0.13
N LEU A 364 14.36 -5.64 -1.10
CA LEU A 364 14.79 -6.42 -2.26
C LEU A 364 16.31 -6.35 -2.46
N SER A 365 16.90 -5.17 -2.25
CA SER A 365 18.35 -4.98 -2.27
C SER A 365 19.06 -5.76 -1.16
N LYS A 366 18.51 -5.81 0.06
CA LYS A 366 19.02 -6.66 1.16
C LYS A 366 18.92 -8.14 0.82
N PHE A 367 17.84 -8.56 0.16
CA PHE A 367 17.65 -9.96 -0.27
C PHE A 367 18.57 -10.37 -1.43
N GLY A 368 19.42 -9.47 -1.91
CA GLY A 368 20.43 -9.75 -2.93
C GLY A 368 19.96 -9.52 -4.36
N PHE A 369 18.79 -8.90 -4.56
CA PHE A 369 18.40 -8.43 -5.89
C PHE A 369 19.10 -7.09 -6.20
N THR A 370 19.33 -6.83 -7.47
CA THR A 370 19.70 -5.50 -7.96
C THR A 370 18.45 -4.92 -8.58
N ILE A 371 17.89 -3.89 -7.95
CA ILE A 371 16.73 -3.16 -8.44
C ILE A 371 17.17 -1.70 -8.64
N LEU A 372 16.80 -1.13 -9.79
CA LEU A 372 17.08 0.26 -10.13
C LEU A 372 15.78 0.97 -10.47
N GLU A 373 15.62 2.18 -9.96
CA GLU A 373 14.53 3.09 -10.32
C GLU A 373 15.01 4.12 -11.35
N GLY A 374 14.15 4.43 -12.31
CA GLY A 374 14.33 5.51 -13.27
C GLY A 374 13.03 6.30 -13.48
N TYR A 375 13.18 7.54 -13.94
CA TYR A 375 12.08 8.47 -14.14
C TYR A 375 12.11 9.09 -15.52
N GLY A 376 10.91 9.41 -15.99
CA GLY A 376 10.65 10.21 -17.17
C GLY A 376 9.20 10.04 -17.64
N LEU A 377 8.89 10.63 -18.78
CA LEU A 377 7.55 10.81 -19.33
C LEU A 377 7.51 10.33 -20.79
N THR A 378 6.31 10.16 -21.36
CA THR A 378 6.18 9.84 -22.79
C THR A 378 6.88 10.89 -23.65
N GLU A 379 6.77 12.16 -23.24
CA GLU A 379 7.37 13.35 -23.84
C GLU A 379 8.91 13.37 -23.81
N THR A 380 9.55 12.44 -23.10
CA THR A 380 11.01 12.39 -22.93
C THR A 380 11.62 11.08 -23.44
N SER A 381 10.85 10.35 -24.25
CA SER A 381 11.19 9.18 -25.06
C SER A 381 11.88 7.95 -24.41
N PRO A 382 11.53 7.45 -23.21
CA PRO A 382 10.81 8.07 -22.11
C PRO A 382 11.70 8.45 -20.93
N ILE A 383 12.99 8.12 -20.94
CA ILE A 383 13.82 8.18 -19.71
C ILE A 383 14.53 9.53 -19.63
N LEU A 384 14.36 10.25 -18.51
CA LEU A 384 15.14 11.44 -18.15
C LEU A 384 16.28 11.10 -17.20
N THR A 385 15.99 10.29 -16.19
CA THR A 385 16.94 9.91 -15.14
C THR A 385 16.93 8.41 -14.89
N MET A 386 18.06 7.90 -14.42
CA MET A 386 18.19 6.49 -14.02
C MET A 386 19.23 6.34 -12.92
N ASN A 387 18.94 5.47 -11.95
CA ASN A 387 19.94 5.10 -10.95
C ASN A 387 21.10 4.30 -11.61
N PRO A 388 22.37 4.63 -11.34
CA PRO A 388 23.49 3.89 -11.89
C PRO A 388 23.68 2.55 -11.15
N LEU A 389 24.13 1.51 -11.87
CA LEU A 389 24.37 0.17 -11.31
C LEU A 389 25.33 0.13 -10.11
N LYS A 390 26.35 1.00 -10.10
CA LYS A 390 27.43 0.98 -9.10
C LYS A 390 27.09 1.75 -7.83
N LYS A 391 26.40 2.89 -7.96
CA LYS A 391 26.07 3.81 -6.85
C LYS A 391 24.58 4.17 -6.89
N PRO A 392 23.63 3.21 -6.80
CA PRO A 392 22.22 3.55 -6.75
C PRO A 392 21.89 4.28 -5.44
N LYS A 393 20.96 5.24 -5.48
CA LYS A 393 20.49 6.00 -4.32
C LYS A 393 18.99 5.74 -4.13
N ILE A 394 18.68 4.96 -3.09
CA ILE A 394 17.32 4.55 -2.74
C ILE A 394 16.42 5.77 -2.55
N GLY A 395 15.22 5.74 -3.12
CA GLY A 395 14.24 6.82 -3.07
C GLY A 395 14.50 7.99 -4.03
N SER A 396 15.62 7.97 -4.78
CA SER A 396 15.87 8.93 -5.85
C SER A 396 15.44 8.37 -7.20
N ALA A 397 15.00 9.25 -8.09
CA ALA A 397 14.74 8.99 -9.50
C ALA A 397 16.03 8.76 -10.32
N GLY A 398 17.21 8.94 -9.72
CA GLY A 398 18.51 8.71 -10.34
C GLY A 398 19.20 9.97 -10.85
N LEU A 399 20.26 9.76 -11.65
CA LEU A 399 21.02 10.83 -12.30
C LEU A 399 20.45 11.10 -13.71
N PRO A 400 20.57 12.33 -14.25
CA PRO A 400 20.28 12.59 -15.66
C PRO A 400 21.00 11.59 -16.55
N VAL A 401 20.28 11.02 -17.53
CA VAL A 401 20.91 10.17 -18.53
C VAL A 401 21.82 11.02 -19.44
N PRO A 402 22.83 10.43 -20.12
CA PRO A 402 23.71 11.17 -21.00
C PRO A 402 22.98 12.08 -22.00
N ASP A 403 23.55 13.26 -22.27
CA ASP A 403 23.01 14.31 -23.15
C ASP A 403 21.67 14.93 -22.73
N VAL A 404 21.18 14.61 -21.53
CA VAL A 404 20.01 15.25 -20.90
C VAL A 404 20.47 16.22 -19.82
N GLU A 405 20.10 17.49 -19.98
CA GLU A 405 20.24 18.50 -18.95
C GLU A 405 18.97 18.56 -18.10
N LEU A 406 19.14 18.60 -16.78
CA LEU A 406 18.05 18.78 -15.82
C LEU A 406 18.28 20.02 -14.97
N ARG A 407 17.20 20.75 -14.72
CA ARG A 407 17.17 21.88 -13.77
C ARG A 407 15.89 21.85 -12.95
N ILE A 408 15.93 22.54 -11.83
CA ILE A 408 14.75 22.78 -11.00
C ILE A 408 14.40 24.27 -11.13
N ALA A 409 13.26 24.56 -11.75
CA ALA A 409 12.70 25.90 -11.91
C ALA A 409 11.78 26.25 -10.72
N ASN A 410 11.55 27.55 -10.49
CA ASN A 410 10.61 28.05 -9.47
C ASN A 410 10.80 27.43 -8.07
N LYS A 411 12.06 27.39 -7.61
CA LYS A 411 12.41 26.79 -6.32
C LYS A 411 11.76 27.54 -5.15
N ASN A 412 11.22 26.81 -4.20
CA ASN A 412 10.84 27.32 -2.88
C ASN A 412 12.07 27.37 -1.94
N GLU A 413 11.85 27.82 -0.70
CA GLU A 413 12.89 27.90 0.35
C GLU A 413 13.58 26.56 0.66
N LYS A 414 12.89 25.43 0.41
CA LYS A 414 13.43 24.08 0.61
C LYS A 414 14.16 23.55 -0.65
N GLY A 415 14.31 24.35 -1.70
CA GLY A 415 14.94 23.96 -2.96
C GLY A 415 14.07 23.07 -3.85
N ILE A 416 12.80 22.84 -3.50
CA ILE A 416 11.83 22.09 -4.29
C ILE A 416 11.23 23.01 -5.33
N GLY A 417 11.17 22.56 -6.57
CA GLY A 417 10.56 23.29 -7.68
C GLY A 417 10.21 22.35 -8.83
N GLU A 418 9.83 22.92 -9.96
CA GLU A 418 9.44 22.14 -11.13
C GLU A 418 10.66 21.59 -11.86
N VAL A 419 10.62 20.30 -12.18
CA VAL A 419 11.67 19.63 -12.95
C VAL A 419 11.53 20.07 -14.41
N ILE A 420 12.58 20.68 -14.95
CA ILE A 420 12.65 21.03 -16.37
C ILE A 420 13.81 20.28 -17.01
N ALA A 421 13.61 19.83 -18.24
CA ALA A 421 14.56 19.01 -18.97
C ALA A 421 14.85 19.57 -20.36
N ARG A 422 16.08 19.38 -20.84
CA ARG A 422 16.47 19.69 -22.21
C ARG A 422 17.39 18.58 -22.72
N GLY A 423 17.15 18.12 -23.94
CA GLY A 423 17.96 17.07 -24.54
C GLY A 423 17.38 16.58 -25.87
N PRO A 424 18.14 15.76 -26.62
CA PRO A 424 17.70 15.21 -27.89
C PRO A 424 16.54 14.21 -27.76
N ASN A 425 16.25 13.71 -26.55
CA ASN A 425 15.18 12.77 -26.25
C ASN A 425 13.81 13.43 -26.02
N ILE A 426 13.76 14.76 -25.93
CA ILE A 426 12.51 15.51 -25.75
C ILE A 426 11.70 15.45 -27.04
N MET A 427 10.39 15.19 -26.91
CA MET A 427 9.43 15.11 -28.01
C MET A 427 9.47 16.33 -28.94
N LYS A 428 8.96 16.17 -30.17
CA LYS A 428 8.77 17.31 -31.07
C LYS A 428 7.61 18.22 -30.64
N GLY A 429 6.62 17.66 -29.92
CA GLY A 429 5.41 18.37 -29.48
C GLY A 429 4.19 17.46 -29.46
N TYR A 430 3.03 18.04 -29.20
CA TYR A 430 1.74 17.34 -29.30
C TYR A 430 1.15 17.48 -30.72
N TYR A 431 0.73 16.36 -31.30
CA TYR A 431 0.17 16.28 -32.65
C TYR A 431 -1.08 17.18 -32.77
N LYS A 432 -1.10 18.05 -33.79
CA LYS A 432 -2.18 19.04 -34.05
C LYS A 432 -2.52 19.96 -32.87
N ARG A 433 -1.64 20.07 -31.86
CA ARG A 433 -1.86 20.82 -30.61
C ARG A 433 -0.67 21.72 -30.30
N ALA A 434 -0.48 22.74 -31.16
CA ALA A 434 0.58 23.73 -30.99
C ALA A 434 0.41 24.56 -29.71
N ASP A 435 -0.84 24.80 -29.30
CA ASP A 435 -1.23 25.43 -28.02
C ASP A 435 -0.59 24.70 -26.84
N LEU A 436 -0.86 23.40 -26.72
CA LEU A 436 -0.35 22.58 -25.63
C LEU A 436 1.16 22.38 -25.70
N THR A 437 1.72 22.43 -26.91
CA THR A 437 3.17 22.30 -27.10
C THR A 437 3.90 23.53 -26.56
N ALA A 438 3.40 24.74 -26.85
CA ALA A 438 3.96 25.98 -26.34
C ALA A 438 3.85 26.10 -24.81
N ASP A 439 2.81 25.50 -24.21
CA ASP A 439 2.63 25.48 -22.74
C ASP A 439 3.72 24.70 -22.00
N VAL A 440 4.31 23.68 -22.64
CA VAL A 440 5.28 22.77 -22.00
C VAL A 440 6.69 22.88 -22.57
N ILE A 441 6.89 23.43 -23.77
CA ILE A 441 8.23 23.68 -24.34
C ILE A 441 8.46 25.18 -24.43
N LYS A 442 9.34 25.71 -23.57
CA LYS A 442 9.65 27.15 -23.46
C LYS A 442 11.16 27.34 -23.50
N ASP A 443 11.66 28.19 -24.39
CA ASP A 443 13.10 28.48 -24.56
C ASP A 443 13.98 27.22 -24.69
N GLY A 444 13.44 26.19 -25.35
CA GLY A 444 14.10 24.89 -25.54
C GLY A 444 14.12 23.98 -24.30
N TRP A 445 13.44 24.37 -23.21
CA TRP A 445 13.23 23.54 -22.03
C TRP A 445 11.84 22.94 -22.03
N PHE A 446 11.77 21.64 -21.75
CA PHE A 446 10.53 20.93 -21.48
C PHE A 446 10.19 21.00 -19.99
N TRP A 447 8.99 21.51 -19.70
CA TRP A 447 8.41 21.64 -18.36
C TRP A 447 7.60 20.37 -18.07
N THR A 448 8.08 19.55 -17.13
CA THR A 448 7.53 18.20 -16.93
C THR A 448 6.20 18.24 -16.17
N GLY A 449 5.89 19.33 -15.47
CA GLY A 449 4.79 19.40 -14.51
C GLY A 449 5.01 18.55 -13.25
N ASP A 450 6.16 17.89 -13.10
CA ASP A 450 6.54 17.14 -11.90
C ASP A 450 7.48 18.00 -11.02
N LEU A 451 7.31 17.89 -9.71
CA LEU A 451 8.06 18.66 -8.71
C LEU A 451 9.15 17.80 -8.08
N GLY A 452 10.29 18.41 -7.77
CA GLY A 452 11.40 17.72 -7.13
C GLY A 452 12.55 18.63 -6.74
N HIS A 453 13.62 18.02 -6.24
CA HIS A 453 14.89 18.68 -5.96
C HIS A 453 16.05 17.80 -6.41
N ILE A 454 17.20 18.43 -6.66
CA ILE A 454 18.46 17.73 -6.99
C ILE A 454 19.40 17.90 -5.80
N ASP A 455 19.97 16.79 -5.33
CA ASP A 455 20.93 16.82 -4.22
C ASP A 455 22.36 17.19 -4.66
N GLU A 456 23.28 17.26 -3.70
CA GLU A 456 24.70 17.59 -3.95
C GLU A 456 25.43 16.56 -4.83
N ASP A 457 24.97 15.30 -4.84
CA ASP A 457 25.51 14.23 -5.69
C ASP A 457 24.91 14.27 -7.11
N GLY A 458 23.94 15.15 -7.39
CA GLY A 458 23.25 15.29 -8.67
C GLY A 458 22.02 14.40 -8.86
N TYR A 459 21.56 13.69 -7.82
CA TYR A 459 20.40 12.80 -7.90
C TYR A 459 19.09 13.58 -7.77
N LEU A 460 18.13 13.25 -8.63
CA LEU A 460 16.79 13.82 -8.61
C LEU A 460 15.90 13.08 -7.60
N PHE A 461 15.18 13.83 -6.76
CA PHE A 461 14.15 13.33 -5.86
C PHE A 461 12.81 13.99 -6.19
N LEU A 462 11.80 13.19 -6.50
CA LEU A 462 10.46 13.67 -6.87
C LEU A 462 9.58 13.82 -5.64
N THR A 463 8.82 14.91 -5.58
CA THR A 463 7.96 15.28 -4.45
C THR A 463 6.47 15.41 -4.82
N GLY A 464 6.12 15.56 -6.10
CA GLY A 464 4.72 15.66 -6.52
C GLY A 464 4.52 16.18 -7.93
N ARG A 465 3.35 16.76 -8.22
CA ARG A 465 2.98 17.37 -9.51
C ARG A 465 2.44 18.78 -9.32
N VAL A 466 2.77 19.70 -10.23
CA VAL A 466 2.36 21.12 -10.20
C VAL A 466 0.84 21.24 -10.17
N LYS A 467 0.14 20.51 -11.03
CA LYS A 467 -1.33 20.53 -11.10
C LYS A 467 -2.04 19.87 -9.91
N GLU A 468 -1.30 19.15 -9.08
CA GLU A 468 -1.82 18.50 -7.88
C GLU A 468 -1.48 19.29 -6.60
N VAL A 469 -0.74 20.40 -6.72
CA VAL A 469 -0.45 21.27 -5.56
C VAL A 469 -1.73 21.94 -5.12
N ILE A 470 -2.07 21.74 -3.85
CA ILE A 470 -3.17 22.44 -3.20
C ILE A 470 -2.62 23.76 -2.68
N VAL A 471 -3.17 24.88 -3.14
CA VAL A 471 -2.81 26.21 -2.63
C VAL A 471 -3.82 26.59 -1.56
N LEU A 472 -3.36 26.71 -0.31
CA LEU A 472 -4.22 27.14 0.79
C LEU A 472 -4.49 28.65 0.73
N SER A 473 -5.55 29.11 1.41
CA SER A 473 -5.85 30.56 1.57
C SER A 473 -4.73 31.36 2.24
N SER A 474 -3.82 30.67 2.94
CA SER A 474 -2.59 31.25 3.50
C SER A 474 -1.49 31.52 2.46
N GLY A 475 -1.69 31.17 1.19
CA GLY A 475 -0.69 31.22 0.13
C GLY A 475 0.34 30.08 0.19
N MET A 476 0.18 29.13 1.12
CA MET A 476 1.07 27.98 1.27
C MET A 476 0.72 26.87 0.27
N ASN A 477 1.73 26.38 -0.43
CA ASN A 477 1.63 25.23 -1.32
C ASN A 477 1.72 23.93 -0.52
N VAL A 478 0.69 23.08 -0.64
CA VAL A 478 0.60 21.76 -0.06
C VAL A 478 0.74 20.72 -1.16
N TYR A 479 1.59 19.72 -0.93
CA TYR A 479 1.86 18.63 -1.86
C TYR A 479 1.15 17.38 -1.33
N PRO A 480 0.01 16.95 -1.91
CA PRO A 480 -0.82 15.89 -1.34
C PRO A 480 -0.07 14.58 -1.10
N ALA A 481 0.83 14.21 -2.02
CA ALA A 481 1.65 13.01 -1.90
C ALA A 481 2.56 13.03 -0.65
N GLU A 482 3.12 14.18 -0.29
CA GLU A 482 3.94 14.34 0.92
C GLU A 482 3.09 14.17 2.18
N VAL A 483 1.87 14.73 2.18
CA VAL A 483 0.91 14.60 3.27
C VAL A 483 0.48 13.14 3.43
N GLU A 484 0.07 12.48 2.35
CA GLU A 484 -0.32 11.07 2.33
C GLU A 484 0.77 10.15 2.86
N GLU A 485 2.01 10.35 2.43
CA GLU A 485 3.15 9.55 2.87
C GLU A 485 3.39 9.74 4.38
N ALA A 486 3.29 10.99 4.87
CA ALA A 486 3.48 11.30 6.29
C ALA A 486 2.45 10.61 7.20
N TYR A 487 1.17 10.59 6.81
CA TYR A 487 0.10 9.90 7.54
C TYR A 487 0.16 8.38 7.38
N SER A 488 0.28 7.89 6.14
CA SER A 488 0.24 6.44 5.83
C SER A 488 1.38 5.67 6.49
N ARG A 489 2.54 6.30 6.69
CA ARG A 489 3.70 5.66 7.33
C ARG A 489 3.48 5.31 8.81
N GLN A 490 2.55 5.99 9.48
CA GLN A 490 2.36 5.90 10.93
C GLN A 490 0.98 5.34 11.31
N MET A 491 0.15 5.00 10.34
CA MET A 491 -1.22 4.56 10.53
C MET A 491 -1.49 3.22 9.82
N PRO A 492 -2.45 2.39 10.29
CA PRO A 492 -2.85 1.15 9.62
C PRO A 492 -3.70 1.44 8.37
N VAL A 493 -3.11 2.09 7.37
CA VAL A 493 -3.78 2.55 6.15
C VAL A 493 -3.20 1.84 4.95
N LYS A 494 -4.06 1.28 4.10
CA LYS A 494 -3.70 0.62 2.85
C LYS A 494 -3.53 1.63 1.72
N GLU A 495 -4.46 2.59 1.62
CA GLU A 495 -4.43 3.66 0.62
C GLU A 495 -4.95 4.96 1.22
N MET A 496 -4.40 6.10 0.81
CA MET A 496 -4.86 7.42 1.22
C MET A 496 -4.81 8.36 0.01
N CYS A 497 -5.85 9.19 -0.15
CA CYS A 497 -5.86 10.29 -1.11
C CYS A 497 -6.28 11.57 -0.42
N VAL A 498 -5.41 12.58 -0.46
CA VAL A 498 -5.61 13.92 0.08
C VAL A 498 -6.02 14.86 -1.05
N PHE A 499 -7.02 15.69 -0.77
CA PHE A 499 -7.56 16.72 -1.66
C PHE A 499 -8.11 17.89 -0.85
N GLU A 500 -8.41 18.99 -1.54
CA GLU A 500 -8.97 20.20 -0.94
C GLU A 500 -10.50 20.23 -0.96
N VAL A 501 -11.07 20.73 0.13
CA VAL A 501 -12.52 20.97 0.32
C VAL A 501 -12.76 22.40 0.79
N PRO A 502 -13.86 23.06 0.41
CA PRO A 502 -14.19 24.38 0.92
C PRO A 502 -14.48 24.34 2.43
N SER A 503 -13.87 25.25 3.19
CA SER A 503 -14.02 25.38 4.64
C SER A 503 -15.44 25.78 5.03
N LYS A 504 -15.94 25.18 6.11
CA LYS A 504 -17.19 25.57 6.79
C LYS A 504 -16.98 26.49 8.01
N LYS A 505 -15.78 26.52 8.58
CA LYS A 505 -15.47 27.17 9.88
C LYS A 505 -14.46 28.32 9.76
N GLY A 506 -13.75 28.44 8.64
CA GLY A 506 -12.85 29.53 8.31
C GLY A 506 -13.51 30.63 7.49
N ALA A 507 -12.72 31.49 6.85
CA ALA A 507 -13.23 32.44 5.86
C ALA A 507 -13.99 31.67 4.76
N GLU A 508 -15.21 32.12 4.41
CA GLU A 508 -16.08 31.44 3.43
C GLU A 508 -15.31 31.02 2.17
N GLY A 509 -15.30 29.71 1.90
CA GLY A 509 -14.68 29.14 0.69
C GLY A 509 -13.17 28.88 0.76
N ALA A 510 -12.49 29.11 1.89
CA ALA A 510 -11.07 28.78 2.01
C ALA A 510 -10.81 27.26 1.89
N PRO A 511 -9.84 26.79 1.07
CA PRO A 511 -9.57 25.36 0.91
C PRO A 511 -8.93 24.76 2.17
N GLU A 512 -9.50 23.68 2.68
CA GLU A 512 -9.01 22.83 3.77
C GLU A 512 -8.61 21.45 3.25
N LEU A 513 -7.68 20.78 3.93
CA LEU A 513 -7.24 19.45 3.54
C LEU A 513 -8.16 18.36 4.09
N TRP A 514 -8.60 17.48 3.21
CA TRP A 514 -9.40 16.30 3.52
C TRP A 514 -8.73 15.03 2.98
N ALA A 515 -8.91 13.90 3.67
CA ALA A 515 -8.40 12.61 3.22
C ALA A 515 -9.51 11.58 3.01
N VAL A 516 -9.43 10.81 1.93
CA VAL A 516 -10.14 9.52 1.81
C VAL A 516 -9.16 8.41 2.18
N VAL A 517 -9.55 7.58 3.14
CA VAL A 517 -8.70 6.56 3.77
C VAL A 517 -9.27 5.18 3.50
N VAL A 518 -8.44 4.31 2.92
CA VAL A 518 -8.71 2.86 2.82
C VAL A 518 -7.94 2.16 3.95
N PRO A 519 -8.61 1.64 4.98
CA PRO A 519 -7.95 0.98 6.10
C PRO A 519 -7.33 -0.35 5.67
N ASP A 520 -6.19 -0.70 6.27
CA ASP A 520 -5.62 -2.03 6.13
C ASP A 520 -6.31 -3.01 7.09
N LEU A 521 -7.39 -3.64 6.62
CA LEU A 521 -8.19 -4.56 7.42
C LEU A 521 -7.39 -5.76 7.97
N GLU A 522 -6.30 -6.17 7.31
CA GLU A 522 -5.44 -7.24 7.83
C GLU A 522 -4.66 -6.77 9.07
N LEU A 523 -4.13 -5.54 9.04
CA LEU A 523 -3.46 -4.93 10.19
C LEU A 523 -4.43 -4.72 11.35
N PHE A 524 -5.64 -4.24 11.08
CA PHE A 524 -6.69 -4.08 12.09
C PHE A 524 -7.06 -5.41 12.76
N ARG A 525 -7.30 -6.47 11.98
CA ARG A 525 -7.55 -7.82 12.47
C ARG A 525 -6.39 -8.35 13.32
N LYS A 526 -5.15 -8.13 12.88
CA LYS A 526 -3.95 -8.55 13.60
C LYS A 526 -3.79 -7.86 14.96
N HIS A 527 -4.20 -6.59 15.06
CA HIS A 527 -4.12 -5.83 16.30
C HIS A 527 -5.35 -6.01 17.21
N GLY A 528 -6.41 -6.69 16.75
CA GLY A 528 -7.64 -6.87 17.50
C GLY A 528 -8.44 -5.56 17.65
N GLU A 529 -8.19 -4.58 16.79
CA GLU A 529 -8.84 -3.27 16.85
C GLU A 529 -10.07 -3.29 15.94
N LEU A 530 -11.26 -3.23 16.54
CA LEU A 530 -12.52 -3.26 15.80
C LEU A 530 -13.03 -1.86 15.42
N ASN A 531 -12.56 -0.82 16.13
CA ASN A 531 -13.00 0.56 15.94
C ASN A 531 -12.18 1.31 14.89
N LEU A 532 -12.53 1.10 13.61
CA LEU A 532 -11.83 1.67 12.46
C LEU A 532 -11.75 3.21 12.53
N ARG A 533 -12.89 3.87 12.78
CA ARG A 533 -12.96 5.34 12.77
C ARG A 533 -12.20 5.96 13.92
N PHE A 534 -12.29 5.40 15.13
CA PHE A 534 -11.55 5.89 16.28
C PHE A 534 -10.04 5.75 16.06
N VAL A 535 -9.57 4.61 15.55
CA VAL A 535 -8.14 4.39 15.31
C VAL A 535 -7.61 5.30 14.20
N ILE A 536 -8.34 5.45 13.09
CA ILE A 536 -7.95 6.37 12.02
C ILE A 536 -7.96 7.82 12.52
N LYS A 537 -9.00 8.25 13.23
CA LYS A 537 -9.09 9.60 13.79
C LYS A 537 -7.94 9.88 14.76
N THR A 538 -7.69 8.97 15.70
CA THR A 538 -6.61 9.10 16.67
C THR A 538 -5.24 9.12 15.98
N GLY A 539 -5.07 8.31 14.93
CA GLY A 539 -3.88 8.30 14.09
C GLY A 539 -3.66 9.64 13.39
N ILE A 540 -4.71 10.18 12.76
CA ILE A 540 -4.68 11.51 12.13
C ILE A 540 -4.32 12.57 13.17
N ASP A 541 -5.02 12.63 14.30
CA ASP A 541 -4.76 13.62 15.35
C ASP A 541 -3.32 13.55 15.88
N THR A 542 -2.79 12.33 16.02
CA THR A 542 -1.42 12.10 16.49
C THR A 542 -0.39 12.60 15.46
N VAL A 543 -0.55 12.22 14.19
CA VAL A 543 0.37 12.64 13.12
C VAL A 543 0.25 14.15 12.87
N SER A 544 -0.96 14.70 12.85
CA SER A 544 -1.23 16.14 12.68
C SER A 544 -0.45 17.01 13.66
N ARG A 545 -0.28 16.57 14.92
CA ARG A 545 0.51 17.30 15.93
C ARG A 545 2.00 17.40 15.59
N THR A 546 2.53 16.44 14.83
CA THR A 546 3.92 16.42 14.38
C THR A 546 4.16 17.20 13.08
N LEU A 547 3.07 17.52 12.36
CA LEU A 547 3.14 18.20 11.06
C LEU A 547 2.93 19.72 11.18
N PRO A 548 3.52 20.50 10.24
CA PRO A 548 3.21 21.91 10.08
C PRO A 548 1.71 22.16 9.86
N PRO A 549 1.14 23.29 10.31
CA PRO A 549 -0.30 23.56 10.24
C PRO A 549 -0.91 23.38 8.83
N HIS A 550 -0.22 23.81 7.79
CA HIS A 550 -0.68 23.71 6.40
C HIS A 550 -0.72 22.27 5.85
N MET A 551 -0.13 21.29 6.54
CA MET A 551 -0.15 19.88 6.13
C MET A 551 -1.14 19.04 6.95
N ARG A 552 -1.87 19.66 7.87
CA ARG A 552 -2.78 18.96 8.78
C ARG A 552 -4.12 18.71 8.10
N LEU A 553 -4.59 17.48 8.19
CA LEU A 553 -5.93 17.12 7.75
C LEU A 553 -6.97 17.70 8.71
N MET A 554 -7.98 18.36 8.15
CA MET A 554 -9.12 18.91 8.89
C MET A 554 -10.25 17.89 9.02
N GLY A 555 -10.27 16.88 8.16
CA GLY A 555 -11.18 15.74 8.27
C GLY A 555 -10.82 14.60 7.34
N PHE A 556 -11.63 13.54 7.41
CA PHE A 556 -11.42 12.35 6.61
C PHE A 556 -12.72 11.57 6.35
N SER A 557 -12.69 10.75 5.30
CA SER A 557 -13.69 9.76 4.93
C SER A 557 -13.04 8.38 4.90
N ILE A 558 -13.80 7.33 5.21
CA ILE A 558 -13.32 5.93 5.14
C ILE A 558 -14.04 5.22 4.00
N THR A 559 -13.31 4.46 3.19
CA THR A 559 -13.87 3.53 2.20
C THR A 559 -13.13 2.19 2.25
N LEU A 560 -13.83 1.08 1.96
CA LEU A 560 -13.21 -0.25 1.91
C LEU A 560 -12.80 -0.64 0.49
N GLU A 561 -13.36 0.05 -0.51
CA GLU A 561 -13.02 -0.16 -1.90
C GLU A 561 -11.65 0.45 -2.21
N GLY A 562 -10.92 -0.16 -3.15
CA GLY A 562 -9.66 0.40 -3.62
C GLY A 562 -9.91 1.73 -4.33
N LEU A 563 -9.00 2.69 -4.18
CA LEU A 563 -9.17 3.99 -4.84
C LEU A 563 -9.06 3.81 -6.37
N PRO A 564 -9.84 4.58 -7.17
CA PRO A 564 -9.78 4.50 -8.62
C PRO A 564 -8.36 4.75 -9.14
N ARG A 565 -7.86 3.86 -9.99
CA ARG A 565 -6.49 3.89 -10.52
C ARG A 565 -6.44 3.90 -12.05
N THR A 566 -5.35 4.42 -12.60
CA THR A 566 -4.96 4.25 -14.01
C THR A 566 -4.48 2.81 -14.25
N LEU A 567 -4.36 2.38 -15.52
CA LEU A 567 -3.77 1.08 -15.89
C LEU A 567 -2.32 0.89 -15.36
N LEU A 568 -1.57 1.98 -15.17
CA LEU A 568 -0.23 1.97 -14.55
C LEU A 568 -0.25 2.00 -13.01
N GLY A 569 -1.44 1.93 -12.40
CA GLY A 569 -1.62 1.86 -10.94
C GLY A 569 -1.55 3.19 -10.19
N LYS A 570 -1.50 4.34 -10.86
CA LYS A 570 -1.58 5.67 -10.20
C LYS A 570 -3.02 6.00 -9.78
N ILE A 571 -3.21 6.63 -8.60
CA ILE A 571 -4.53 7.07 -8.12
C ILE A 571 -5.07 8.18 -9.01
N LYS A 572 -6.32 8.06 -9.46
CA LYS A 572 -7.05 9.11 -10.20
C LYS A 572 -7.64 10.12 -9.21
N ARG A 573 -6.82 11.06 -8.71
CA ARG A 573 -7.22 12.05 -7.69
C ARG A 573 -8.48 12.84 -8.03
N PHE A 574 -8.63 13.23 -9.30
CA PHE A 574 -9.81 13.96 -9.78
C PHE A 574 -11.10 13.16 -9.55
N ALA A 575 -11.10 11.86 -9.92
CA ALA A 575 -12.24 10.97 -9.68
C ALA A 575 -12.54 10.80 -8.18
N VAL A 576 -11.49 10.68 -7.34
CA VAL A 576 -11.68 10.62 -5.88
C VAL A 576 -12.32 11.92 -5.37
N LYS A 577 -11.84 13.08 -5.82
CA LYS A 577 -12.38 14.38 -5.41
C LYS A 577 -13.84 14.52 -5.83
N GLU A 578 -14.21 14.19 -7.06
CA GLU A 578 -15.61 14.22 -7.51
C GLU A 578 -16.52 13.33 -6.65
N THR A 579 -16.06 12.13 -6.28
CA THR A 579 -16.86 11.20 -5.48
C THR A 579 -17.01 11.63 -4.01
N TYR A 580 -15.97 12.23 -3.41
CA TYR A 580 -15.90 12.42 -1.96
C TYR A 580 -15.93 13.88 -1.49
N ALA A 581 -15.83 14.88 -2.38
CA ALA A 581 -15.87 16.30 -1.99
C ALA A 581 -17.23 16.70 -1.40
N ALA A 582 -18.34 16.22 -1.95
CA ALA A 582 -19.68 16.47 -1.39
C ALA A 582 -19.86 15.83 -0.01
N LYS A 583 -19.30 14.62 0.20
CA LYS A 583 -19.37 13.87 1.46
C LYS A 583 -18.57 14.55 2.58
N ALA A 584 -17.44 15.16 2.24
CA ALA A 584 -16.66 15.96 3.18
C ALA A 584 -17.44 17.19 3.68
N ALA A 585 -18.34 17.72 2.86
CA ALA A 585 -19.16 18.88 3.16
C ALA A 585 -20.39 18.57 4.04
N GLU A 586 -20.59 17.38 4.60
CA GLU A 586 -21.75 17.10 5.48
C GLU A 586 -21.40 16.87 6.96
N GLU A 587 -20.12 16.68 7.35
CA GLU A 587 -19.61 16.32 8.71
C GLU A 587 -20.26 15.06 9.37
N ALA A 588 -21.51 14.74 9.03
CA ALA A 588 -22.24 13.56 9.43
C ALA A 588 -22.07 12.46 8.38
N TYR A 589 -21.67 11.28 8.84
CA TYR A 589 -21.73 10.08 8.03
C TYR A 589 -23.20 9.77 7.73
N THR A 590 -23.63 9.96 6.48
CA THR A 590 -24.91 9.50 5.97
C THR A 590 -24.72 8.06 5.44
N PRO A 591 -25.41 7.06 6.01
CA PRO A 591 -25.28 5.67 5.56
C PRO A 591 -25.69 5.53 4.09
N GLU A 592 -24.73 5.34 3.19
CA GLU A 592 -24.97 5.22 1.75
C GLU A 592 -25.80 3.98 1.40
N THR A 593 -26.53 4.05 0.28
CA THR A 593 -26.99 2.88 -0.47
C THR A 593 -25.80 2.26 -1.17
N LYS A 594 -25.30 1.13 -0.68
CA LYS A 594 -24.17 0.41 -1.27
C LYS A 594 -24.64 -0.48 -2.43
N GLU A 595 -23.90 -0.48 -3.54
CA GLU A 595 -24.11 -1.45 -4.61
C GLU A 595 -23.75 -2.85 -4.12
N LEU A 596 -24.62 -3.82 -4.41
CA LEU A 596 -24.49 -5.20 -3.99
C LEU A 596 -23.67 -5.96 -5.04
N SER A 597 -22.63 -6.67 -4.62
CA SER A 597 -21.96 -7.62 -5.50
C SER A 597 -22.87 -8.79 -5.88
N GLU A 598 -22.57 -9.52 -6.95
CA GLU A 598 -23.31 -10.75 -7.29
C GLU A 598 -23.31 -11.76 -6.13
N GLU A 599 -22.25 -11.80 -5.33
CA GLU A 599 -22.17 -12.64 -4.13
C GLU A 599 -23.11 -12.15 -3.03
N ASP A 600 -23.25 -10.83 -2.85
CA ASP A 600 -24.18 -10.25 -1.89
C ASP A 600 -25.63 -10.49 -2.30
N LEU A 601 -25.94 -10.38 -3.60
CA LEU A 601 -27.26 -10.68 -4.13
C LEU A 601 -27.64 -12.15 -3.87
N LYS A 602 -26.73 -13.10 -4.18
CA LYS A 602 -26.92 -14.53 -3.87
C LYS A 602 -27.01 -14.78 -2.36
N MET A 603 -26.27 -14.05 -1.54
CA MET A 603 -26.38 -14.14 -0.09
C MET A 603 -27.75 -13.68 0.39
N MET A 604 -28.28 -12.59 -0.17
CA MET A 604 -29.60 -12.03 0.18
C MET A 604 -30.78 -12.91 -0.24
N GLU A 605 -30.62 -13.78 -1.24
CA GLU A 605 -31.62 -14.80 -1.60
C GLU A 605 -31.90 -15.78 -0.46
N LYS A 606 -30.93 -16.01 0.44
CA LYS A 606 -31.05 -16.95 1.55
C LYS A 606 -32.01 -16.42 2.63
N ASP A 607 -32.89 -17.29 3.12
CA ASP A 607 -33.86 -16.93 4.16
C ASP A 607 -33.21 -16.46 5.46
N ILE A 608 -32.02 -16.98 5.79
CA ILE A 608 -31.28 -16.54 6.98
C ILE A 608 -30.80 -15.10 6.85
N SER A 609 -30.28 -14.73 5.67
CA SER A 609 -29.78 -13.38 5.42
C SER A 609 -30.90 -12.36 5.61
N ARG A 610 -32.09 -12.64 5.07
CA ARG A 610 -33.29 -11.80 5.25
C ARG A 610 -33.74 -11.69 6.70
N LYS A 611 -33.63 -12.77 7.48
CA LYS A 611 -33.92 -12.74 8.91
C LYS A 611 -32.92 -11.87 9.68
N ILE A 612 -31.62 -12.04 9.42
CA ILE A 612 -30.55 -11.30 10.11
C ILE A 612 -30.60 -9.81 9.75
N THR A 613 -30.73 -9.46 8.47
CA THR A 613 -30.84 -8.05 8.05
C THR A 613 -32.11 -7.40 8.60
N GLY A 614 -33.26 -8.08 8.54
CA GLY A 614 -34.51 -7.57 9.10
C GLY A 614 -34.49 -7.44 10.64
N TYR A 615 -33.69 -8.25 11.34
CA TYR A 615 -33.45 -8.08 12.77
C TYR A 615 -32.59 -6.84 13.05
N LEU A 616 -31.50 -6.66 12.29
CA LEU A 616 -30.63 -5.50 12.38
C LEU A 616 -31.35 -4.19 12.09
N GLU A 617 -32.22 -4.14 11.08
CA GLU A 617 -33.07 -2.97 10.77
C GLU A 617 -33.91 -2.55 11.98
N LYS A 618 -34.59 -3.51 12.60
CA LYS A 618 -35.46 -3.26 13.77
C LYS A 618 -34.66 -2.81 15.00
N GLN A 619 -33.49 -3.42 15.23
CA GLN A 619 -32.70 -3.13 16.43
C GLN A 619 -31.97 -1.78 16.33
N THR A 620 -31.52 -1.40 15.14
CA THR A 620 -30.74 -0.18 14.91
C THR A 620 -31.63 1.05 14.64
N GLY A 621 -32.90 0.84 14.30
CA GLY A 621 -33.84 1.93 13.99
C GLY A 621 -33.53 2.65 12.68
N ILE A 622 -32.68 2.07 11.82
CA ILE A 622 -32.28 2.65 10.54
C ILE A 622 -33.45 2.61 9.55
N LYS A 623 -33.69 3.74 8.88
CA LYS A 623 -34.83 3.93 7.95
C LYS A 623 -34.60 3.34 6.56
N ARG A 624 -33.41 2.82 6.26
CA ARG A 624 -33.06 2.15 5.00
C ARG A 624 -32.84 0.65 5.21
N ALA A 625 -32.91 -0.13 4.13
CA ALA A 625 -32.62 -1.55 4.18
C ALA A 625 -31.17 -1.80 4.63
N VAL A 626 -30.97 -2.77 5.51
CA VAL A 626 -29.63 -3.24 5.92
C VAL A 626 -29.13 -4.24 4.90
N VAL A 627 -27.91 -4.02 4.40
CA VAL A 627 -27.28 -4.82 3.35
C VAL A 627 -26.03 -5.55 3.85
N PRO A 628 -25.61 -6.66 3.22
CA PRO A 628 -24.42 -7.40 3.65
C PRO A 628 -23.14 -6.55 3.71
N ALA A 629 -23.02 -5.55 2.85
CA ALA A 629 -21.88 -4.63 2.82
C ALA A 629 -21.86 -3.62 3.98
N ASP A 630 -22.90 -3.53 4.82
CA ASP A 630 -22.96 -2.59 5.94
C ASP A 630 -21.96 -2.95 7.03
N LEU A 631 -21.25 -1.95 7.55
CA LEU A 631 -20.37 -2.01 8.69
C LEU A 631 -21.20 -1.93 9.97
N LEU A 632 -21.03 -2.92 10.86
CA LEU A 632 -21.80 -2.99 12.11
C LEU A 632 -21.63 -1.72 12.94
N GLU A 633 -20.41 -1.19 13.03
CA GLU A 633 -20.17 0.00 13.83
C GLU A 633 -20.49 1.31 13.09
N LEU A 634 -19.97 1.46 11.87
CA LEU A 634 -20.04 2.74 11.16
C LEU A 634 -21.41 2.99 10.54
N ASP A 635 -22.06 1.94 10.05
CA ASP A 635 -23.31 2.04 9.31
C ASP A 635 -24.50 1.77 10.20
N LEU A 636 -24.34 0.82 11.13
CA LEU A 636 -25.39 0.37 12.01
C LEU A 636 -25.30 0.93 13.44
N GLY A 637 -24.21 1.61 13.80
CA GLY A 637 -24.02 2.17 15.15
C GLY A 637 -23.83 1.13 16.25
N ILE A 638 -23.53 -0.12 15.89
CA ILE A 638 -23.44 -1.25 16.81
C ILE A 638 -22.05 -1.26 17.47
N ASP A 639 -22.00 -0.67 18.66
CA ASP A 639 -20.83 -0.63 19.52
C ASP A 639 -20.54 -1.97 20.25
N SER A 640 -19.51 -2.01 21.11
CA SER A 640 -19.11 -3.23 21.82
C SER A 640 -20.18 -3.79 22.77
N LEU A 641 -21.09 -2.96 23.30
CA LEU A 641 -22.17 -3.40 24.19
C LEU A 641 -23.39 -3.86 23.38
N ALA A 642 -23.75 -3.10 22.34
CA ALA A 642 -24.80 -3.44 21.39
C ALA A 642 -24.52 -4.76 20.66
N ARG A 643 -23.24 -5.15 20.49
CA ARG A 643 -22.86 -6.47 19.96
C ARG A 643 -23.29 -7.64 20.83
N ILE A 644 -23.37 -7.47 22.15
CA ILE A 644 -23.80 -8.54 23.07
C ILE A 644 -25.32 -8.72 22.98
N GLU A 645 -26.05 -7.61 22.91
CA GLU A 645 -27.49 -7.62 22.69
C GLU A 645 -27.82 -8.21 21.31
N LEU A 646 -27.04 -7.82 20.30
CA LEU A 646 -27.11 -8.39 18.95
C LEU A 646 -26.88 -9.91 18.98
N ALA A 647 -25.85 -10.39 19.68
CA ALA A 647 -25.57 -11.83 19.79
C ALA A 647 -26.77 -12.60 20.36
N SER A 648 -27.30 -12.16 21.51
CA SER A 648 -28.47 -12.76 22.18
C SER A 648 -29.72 -12.76 21.30
N GLY A 649 -29.98 -11.64 20.61
CA GLY A 649 -31.13 -11.56 19.71
C GLY A 649 -31.00 -12.41 18.46
N LEU A 650 -29.79 -12.54 17.92
CA LEU A 650 -29.50 -13.44 16.82
C LEU A 650 -29.63 -14.90 17.26
N GLU A 651 -29.12 -15.29 18.43
CA GLU A 651 -29.27 -16.65 18.98
C GLU A 651 -30.74 -17.06 19.07
N LYS A 652 -31.61 -16.15 19.53
CA LYS A 652 -33.06 -16.35 19.56
C LYS A 652 -33.68 -16.46 18.17
N LEU A 653 -33.18 -15.67 17.22
CA LEU A 653 -33.66 -15.66 15.83
C LEU A 653 -33.27 -16.95 15.08
N VAL A 654 -32.07 -17.48 15.31
CA VAL A 654 -31.55 -18.69 14.65
C VAL A 654 -31.82 -19.98 15.43
N GLY A 655 -32.19 -19.87 16.71
CA GLY A 655 -32.48 -21.02 17.56
C GLY A 655 -31.23 -21.82 17.95
N MET A 656 -30.07 -21.17 18.04
CA MET A 656 -28.81 -21.80 18.45
C MET A 656 -27.84 -20.82 19.09
N GLU A 657 -26.90 -21.33 19.91
CA GLU A 657 -25.81 -20.54 20.50
C GLU A 657 -24.83 -20.06 19.41
N ILE A 658 -24.51 -18.78 19.41
CA ILE A 658 -23.55 -18.16 18.50
C ILE A 658 -22.27 -17.93 19.29
N LYS A 659 -21.16 -18.52 18.81
CA LYS A 659 -19.86 -18.33 19.48
C LYS A 659 -19.46 -16.85 19.49
N ASP A 660 -19.06 -16.34 20.65
CA ASP A 660 -18.54 -14.97 20.85
C ASP A 660 -17.48 -14.56 19.82
N GLU A 661 -16.66 -15.50 19.35
CA GLU A 661 -15.63 -15.23 18.34
C GLU A 661 -16.20 -14.81 16.97
N ILE A 662 -17.42 -15.23 16.62
CA ILE A 662 -18.09 -14.86 15.36
C ILE A 662 -18.48 -13.37 15.42
N ILE A 663 -19.15 -12.98 16.52
CA ILE A 663 -19.59 -11.59 16.75
C ILE A 663 -18.40 -10.65 16.97
N GLY A 664 -17.38 -11.11 17.70
CA GLY A 664 -16.17 -10.36 18.01
C GLY A 664 -15.21 -10.17 16.83
N LYS A 665 -15.38 -10.90 15.71
CA LYS A 665 -14.56 -10.76 14.50
C LYS A 665 -15.31 -10.13 13.32
N ALA A 666 -16.62 -9.94 13.43
CA ALA A 666 -17.44 -9.38 12.36
C ALA A 666 -17.25 -7.85 12.26
N PHE A 667 -16.82 -7.38 11.09
CA PHE A 667 -16.78 -5.94 10.78
C PHE A 667 -18.02 -5.52 10.01
N THR A 668 -18.51 -6.41 9.14
CA THR A 668 -19.66 -6.20 8.26
C THR A 668 -20.82 -7.16 8.58
N VAL A 669 -22.01 -6.85 8.07
CA VAL A 669 -23.17 -7.75 8.09
C VAL A 669 -22.87 -9.05 7.34
N ARG A 670 -22.07 -8.99 6.26
CA ARG A 670 -21.59 -10.16 5.54
C ARG A 670 -20.77 -11.09 6.43
N ASP A 671 -19.83 -10.55 7.21
CA ASP A 671 -19.02 -11.35 8.13
C ASP A 671 -19.90 -12.06 9.17
N LEU A 672 -20.95 -11.38 9.63
CA LEU A 672 -21.93 -11.91 10.57
C LEU A 672 -22.74 -13.05 9.95
N ILE A 673 -23.30 -12.86 8.76
CA ILE A 673 -24.07 -13.88 8.03
C ILE A 673 -23.19 -15.09 7.73
N ALA A 674 -22.02 -14.87 7.13
CA ALA A 674 -21.08 -15.93 6.76
C ALA A 674 -20.51 -16.68 7.97
N GLY A 675 -20.43 -16.03 9.13
CA GLY A 675 -20.00 -16.67 10.37
C GLY A 675 -21.08 -17.56 11.01
N ILE A 676 -22.36 -17.21 10.85
CA ILE A 676 -23.50 -17.94 11.43
C ILE A 676 -23.96 -19.07 10.50
N GLU A 677 -24.00 -18.82 9.19
CA GLU A 677 -24.55 -19.73 8.18
C GLU A 677 -24.04 -21.18 8.25
N PRO A 678 -22.72 -21.46 8.39
CA PRO A 678 -22.20 -22.82 8.38
C PRO A 678 -22.68 -23.70 9.53
N PHE A 679 -23.22 -23.10 10.58
CA PHE A 679 -23.65 -23.81 11.78
C PHE A 679 -25.15 -24.14 11.75
N LEU A 680 -25.92 -23.63 10.79
CA LEU A 680 -27.35 -23.85 10.70
C LEU A 680 -27.66 -25.29 10.26
N PRO A 681 -28.60 -26.00 10.93
CA PRO A 681 -28.98 -27.34 10.55
C PRO A 681 -29.71 -27.35 9.20
N ALA A 682 -29.22 -28.14 8.24
CA ALA A 682 -29.96 -28.46 7.03
C ALA A 682 -31.18 -29.32 7.39
N GLY A 683 -32.38 -28.73 7.41
CA GLY A 683 -33.64 -29.48 7.52
C GLY A 683 -34.23 -29.69 8.92
N GLY A 684 -34.24 -28.67 9.78
CA GLY A 684 -35.30 -28.59 10.81
C GLY A 684 -35.18 -29.52 12.03
N LYS A 685 -34.00 -29.59 12.65
CA LYS A 685 -33.91 -29.84 14.09
C LYS A 685 -32.97 -28.82 14.72
N ALA A 686 -33.55 -27.83 15.41
CA ALA A 686 -32.82 -26.97 16.32
C ALA A 686 -32.14 -27.85 17.38
N LEU A 687 -30.84 -27.64 17.60
CA LEU A 687 -30.20 -28.14 18.80
C LEU A 687 -30.92 -27.51 20.00
N PRO A 688 -31.14 -28.25 21.11
CA PRO A 688 -31.78 -27.67 22.27
C PRO A 688 -30.94 -26.47 22.72
N VAL A 689 -31.57 -25.29 22.71
CA VAL A 689 -31.10 -24.17 23.51
C VAL A 689 -31.05 -24.69 24.93
N TYR A 690 -29.86 -24.90 25.50
CA TYR A 690 -29.75 -25.12 26.93
C TYR A 690 -30.51 -23.96 27.60
N GLU A 691 -31.45 -24.26 28.50
CA GLU A 691 -32.32 -23.26 29.16
C GLU A 691 -31.54 -22.07 29.77
N GLU A 692 -30.23 -22.20 29.96
CA GLU A 692 -29.30 -21.15 30.36
C GLU A 692 -29.18 -19.97 29.36
N GLY A 693 -29.45 -20.19 28.07
CA GLY A 693 -29.39 -19.19 26.99
C GLY A 693 -30.53 -18.15 27.00
N ALA A 694 -31.67 -18.47 27.61
CA ALA A 694 -32.89 -17.65 27.56
C ALA A 694 -32.96 -16.55 28.65
N LEU A 695 -31.92 -16.40 29.47
CA LEU A 695 -31.86 -15.49 30.61
C LEU A 695 -31.28 -14.09 30.30
N PHE A 696 -30.87 -13.83 29.06
CA PHE A 696 -30.06 -12.64 28.70
C PHE A 696 -30.84 -11.49 28.07
N ALA A 697 -32.17 -11.44 28.24
CA ALA A 697 -33.03 -10.43 27.63
C ALA A 697 -33.58 -9.44 28.68
N THR A 698 -33.26 -8.16 28.44
CA THR A 698 -33.71 -6.92 29.10
C THR A 698 -32.92 -6.51 30.35
N GLY A 699 -32.37 -5.29 30.33
CA GLY A 699 -31.68 -4.63 31.45
C GLY A 699 -32.57 -4.32 32.66
N ALA A 700 -33.46 -5.23 33.04
CA ALA A 700 -34.25 -5.16 34.25
C ALA A 700 -33.35 -5.38 35.49
N PRO A 701 -33.55 -4.60 36.57
CA PRO A 701 -32.82 -4.77 37.82
C PRO A 701 -32.91 -6.22 38.33
N GLY A 702 -31.77 -6.91 38.47
CA GLY A 702 -31.67 -8.27 39.04
C GLY A 702 -31.34 -9.41 38.08
N GLN A 703 -31.27 -9.20 36.76
CA GLN A 703 -30.88 -10.25 35.80
C GLN A 703 -29.36 -10.55 35.78
N TRP A 704 -28.52 -9.51 35.88
CA TRP A 704 -27.05 -9.68 35.87
C TRP A 704 -26.54 -10.63 36.95
N LYS A 705 -27.18 -10.63 38.12
CA LYS A 705 -26.88 -11.58 39.20
C LYS A 705 -27.03 -13.04 38.76
N LYS A 706 -28.09 -13.37 38.02
CA LYS A 706 -28.32 -14.73 37.50
C LYS A 706 -27.31 -15.06 36.40
N THR A 707 -27.05 -14.11 35.50
CA THR A 707 -26.09 -14.25 34.39
C THR A 707 -24.66 -14.54 34.85
N LEU A 708 -24.22 -13.89 35.94
CA LEU A 708 -22.88 -14.05 36.50
C LEU A 708 -22.74 -15.28 37.41
N GLN A 709 -23.85 -15.81 37.94
CA GLN A 709 -23.84 -17.03 38.76
C GLN A 709 -23.53 -18.30 37.95
N VAL A 710 -23.73 -18.26 36.63
CA VAL A 710 -23.31 -19.33 35.72
C VAL A 710 -21.79 -19.46 35.77
N LEU A 711 -21.31 -20.68 36.03
CA LEU A 711 -19.87 -20.95 36.09
C LEU A 711 -19.20 -20.65 34.74
N PRO A 712 -17.96 -20.12 34.74
CA PRO A 712 -17.16 -20.02 33.52
C PRO A 712 -16.99 -21.39 32.85
N ARG A 713 -16.73 -21.40 31.54
CA ARG A 713 -16.45 -22.62 30.78
C ARG A 713 -15.29 -23.40 31.40
N GLN A 714 -15.35 -24.73 31.34
CA GLN A 714 -14.40 -25.63 32.00
C GLN A 714 -12.93 -25.32 31.65
N GLU A 715 -12.65 -25.01 30.39
CA GLU A 715 -11.33 -24.60 29.92
C GLU A 715 -10.76 -23.33 30.59
N ASN A 716 -11.63 -22.44 31.07
CA ASN A 716 -11.25 -21.22 31.78
C ASN A 716 -11.13 -21.48 33.29
N LEU A 717 -12.01 -22.31 33.84
CA LEU A 717 -11.92 -22.77 35.23
C LEU A 717 -10.59 -23.46 35.52
N GLU A 718 -10.11 -24.32 34.62
CA GLU A 718 -8.80 -25.01 34.76
C GLU A 718 -7.59 -24.06 34.78
N LYS A 719 -7.77 -22.83 34.29
CA LYS A 719 -6.73 -21.78 34.28
C LYS A 719 -6.79 -20.90 35.53
N ILE A 720 -7.92 -20.88 36.25
CA ILE A 720 -8.12 -20.10 37.48
C ILE A 720 -7.74 -20.99 38.68
N ASP A 721 -6.47 -20.93 39.08
CA ASP A 721 -5.98 -21.63 40.27
C ASP A 721 -6.23 -20.80 41.53
N LEU A 722 -7.31 -21.13 42.26
CA LEU A 722 -7.67 -20.47 43.52
C LEU A 722 -6.73 -20.82 44.68
N ASN A 723 -5.98 -21.93 44.61
CA ASN A 723 -5.17 -22.48 45.70
C ASN A 723 -3.82 -23.00 45.18
N PRO A 724 -2.92 -22.11 44.71
CA PRO A 724 -1.68 -22.52 44.11
C PRO A 724 -0.72 -23.15 45.14
N GLY A 725 0.16 -24.02 44.68
CA GLY A 725 1.17 -24.67 45.53
C GLY A 725 2.20 -23.69 46.10
N ARG A 726 2.92 -24.10 47.17
CA ARG A 726 3.94 -23.29 47.86
C ARG A 726 5.00 -22.67 46.92
N GLY A 727 5.34 -23.34 45.83
CA GLY A 727 6.29 -22.83 44.83
C GLY A 727 5.81 -21.57 44.08
N ALA A 728 4.51 -21.44 43.82
CA ALA A 728 3.96 -20.26 43.13
C ALA A 728 4.07 -19.01 44.02
N TYR A 729 3.86 -19.15 45.33
CA TYR A 729 4.05 -18.07 46.30
C TYR A 729 5.49 -17.57 46.32
N LEU A 730 6.47 -18.49 46.30
CA LEU A 730 7.89 -18.14 46.25
C LEU A 730 8.23 -17.39 44.95
N VAL A 731 7.79 -17.91 43.80
CA VAL A 731 8.09 -17.28 42.51
C VAL A 731 7.49 -15.88 42.42
N GLY A 732 6.25 -15.69 42.86
CA GLY A 732 5.66 -14.36 42.83
C GLY A 732 6.28 -13.37 43.84
N PHE A 733 6.77 -13.86 44.99
CA PHE A 733 7.56 -13.03 45.91
C PHE A 733 8.84 -12.53 45.24
N LEU A 734 9.54 -13.41 44.52
CA LEU A 734 10.72 -13.06 43.74
C LEU A 734 10.40 -12.05 42.64
N PHE A 735 9.29 -12.22 41.91
CA PHE A 735 8.85 -11.25 40.89
C PHE A 735 8.55 -9.87 41.48
N THR A 736 7.90 -9.82 42.64
CA THR A 736 7.62 -8.54 43.31
C THR A 736 8.90 -7.83 43.73
N CYS A 737 9.84 -8.56 44.31
CA CYS A 737 11.16 -8.02 44.65
C CYS A 737 11.92 -7.53 43.41
N LEU A 738 11.88 -8.30 42.32
CA LEU A 738 12.50 -7.96 41.05
C LEU A 738 11.90 -6.67 40.47
N PHE A 739 10.57 -6.60 40.33
CA PHE A 739 9.90 -5.43 39.77
C PHE A 739 10.08 -4.20 40.66
N LYS A 740 9.95 -4.34 41.98
CA LYS A 740 10.18 -3.24 42.92
C LYS A 740 11.60 -2.70 42.81
N THR A 741 12.60 -3.58 42.75
CA THR A 741 14.01 -3.18 42.57
C THR A 741 14.23 -2.50 41.22
N PHE A 742 13.69 -3.07 40.15
CA PHE A 742 13.76 -2.51 38.80
C PHE A 742 13.13 -1.11 38.73
N PHE A 743 11.91 -0.93 39.22
CA PHE A 743 11.23 0.36 39.18
C PHE A 743 11.84 1.39 40.12
N ASN A 744 12.37 0.98 41.28
CA ASN A 744 13.15 1.87 42.14
C ASN A 744 14.42 2.39 41.42
N LEU A 745 15.18 1.49 40.78
CA LEU A 745 16.45 1.83 40.15
C LEU A 745 16.30 2.67 38.88
N PHE A 746 15.30 2.35 38.03
CA PHE A 746 15.16 2.95 36.71
C PHE A 746 14.11 4.06 36.63
N TYR A 747 13.13 4.07 37.55
CA TYR A 747 11.95 4.95 37.50
C TYR A 747 11.67 5.66 38.83
N GLY A 748 12.57 5.60 39.82
CA GLY A 748 12.42 6.33 41.08
C GLY A 748 11.07 6.09 41.78
N LEU A 749 10.60 4.83 41.78
CA LEU A 749 9.26 4.45 42.23
C LEU A 749 8.97 4.90 43.68
N LYS A 750 7.86 5.62 43.87
CA LYS A 750 7.31 5.98 45.18
C LYS A 750 5.96 5.30 45.40
N ILE A 751 5.79 4.58 46.50
CA ILE A 751 4.55 3.89 46.83
C ILE A 751 3.95 4.50 48.10
N ARG A 752 2.65 4.78 48.12
CA ARG A 752 1.90 5.28 49.28
C ARG A 752 0.58 4.53 49.47
N GLY A 753 0.11 4.41 50.71
CA GLY A 753 -1.23 3.90 51.02
C GLY A 753 -1.36 2.38 51.04
N THR A 754 -0.25 1.64 51.15
CA THR A 754 -0.25 0.17 51.16
C THR A 754 -1.06 -0.45 52.29
N GLU A 755 -1.23 0.28 53.39
CA GLU A 755 -2.06 -0.04 54.55
C GLU A 755 -3.56 -0.05 54.26
N ASN A 756 -4.00 0.55 53.14
CA ASN A 756 -5.41 0.60 52.74
C ASN A 756 -5.89 -0.69 52.05
N LEU A 757 -4.99 -1.63 51.77
CA LEU A 757 -5.33 -2.91 51.15
C LEU A 757 -6.10 -3.82 52.14
N PRO A 758 -7.26 -4.39 51.75
CA PRO A 758 -8.02 -5.29 52.61
C PRO A 758 -7.22 -6.55 53.00
N ASP A 759 -7.24 -6.90 54.29
CA ASP A 759 -6.57 -8.10 54.81
C ASP A 759 -7.34 -9.41 54.54
N LYS A 760 -8.67 -9.34 54.35
CA LYS A 760 -9.59 -10.47 54.07
C LYS A 760 -10.81 -10.00 53.28
N GLY A 761 -11.42 -10.93 52.53
CA GLY A 761 -12.66 -10.72 51.78
C GLY A 761 -12.43 -10.24 50.34
N PRO A 762 -13.48 -10.27 49.49
CA PRO A 762 -13.35 -9.88 48.09
C PRO A 762 -13.19 -8.38 47.93
N TYR A 763 -12.29 -7.98 47.04
CA TYR A 763 -12.07 -6.59 46.68
C TYR A 763 -11.73 -6.45 45.20
N ILE A 764 -12.11 -5.32 44.61
CA ILE A 764 -11.74 -4.94 43.26
C ILE A 764 -10.72 -3.81 43.37
N LEU A 765 -9.50 -4.09 42.93
CA LEU A 765 -8.47 -3.08 42.76
C LEU A 765 -8.66 -2.44 41.38
N TYR A 766 -9.02 -1.16 41.34
CA TYR A 766 -9.26 -0.47 40.06
C TYR A 766 -8.22 0.62 39.83
N VAL A 767 -7.58 0.56 38.67
CA VAL A 767 -6.33 1.28 38.37
C VAL A 767 -6.50 2.10 37.09
N ASN A 768 -5.99 3.34 37.06
CA ASN A 768 -5.93 4.10 35.80
C ASN A 768 -4.98 3.41 34.80
N HIS A 769 -5.37 3.36 33.52
CA HIS A 769 -4.60 2.64 32.51
C HIS A 769 -3.96 3.59 31.51
N THR A 770 -2.71 3.98 31.74
CA THR A 770 -2.02 5.00 30.93
C THR A 770 -0.74 4.51 30.25
N SER A 771 -0.22 3.33 30.62
CA SER A 771 1.05 2.81 30.12
C SER A 771 1.09 1.28 30.01
N TYR A 772 2.08 0.77 29.26
CA TYR A 772 2.46 -0.64 29.30
C TYR A 772 3.06 -1.07 30.65
N LEU A 773 3.51 -0.12 31.47
CA LEU A 773 4.11 -0.38 32.78
C LEU A 773 3.08 -0.67 33.88
N ASP A 774 1.82 -0.24 33.72
CA ASP A 774 0.84 -0.21 34.81
C ASP A 774 0.65 -1.55 35.54
N PRO A 775 0.46 -2.70 34.87
CA PRO A 775 0.27 -3.97 35.58
C PRO A 775 1.48 -4.35 36.43
N PHE A 776 2.69 -4.07 35.95
CA PHE A 776 3.93 -4.38 36.66
C PHE A 776 4.18 -3.44 37.84
N LEU A 777 3.74 -2.18 37.72
CA LEU A 777 3.78 -1.19 38.79
C LEU A 777 2.82 -1.56 39.92
N VAL A 778 1.64 -2.09 39.60
CA VAL A 778 0.71 -2.64 40.60
C VAL A 778 1.37 -3.80 41.34
N VAL A 779 1.98 -4.76 40.63
CA VAL A 779 2.70 -5.87 41.26
C VAL A 779 3.82 -5.37 42.18
N ALA A 780 4.61 -4.39 41.73
CA ALA A 780 5.69 -3.79 42.53
C ALA A 780 5.19 -3.05 43.79
N ALA A 781 3.97 -2.52 43.76
CA ALA A 781 3.39 -1.75 44.85
C ALA A 781 2.81 -2.62 45.99
N PHE A 782 2.59 -3.91 45.77
CA PHE A 782 2.01 -4.82 46.77
C PHE A 782 3.07 -5.34 47.76
N PRO A 783 2.98 -5.02 49.07
CA PRO A 783 4.08 -5.25 50.02
C PRO A 783 4.13 -6.65 50.69
N ARG A 784 3.08 -7.49 50.59
CA ARG A 784 2.94 -8.73 51.38
C ARG A 784 2.71 -9.98 50.51
N PHE A 785 3.78 -10.53 49.95
CA PHE A 785 3.71 -11.68 49.04
C PHE A 785 3.91 -13.06 49.71
N PRO A 786 3.16 -13.36 50.80
CA PRO A 786 2.66 -14.74 50.96
C PRO A 786 1.12 -14.85 50.90
N ARG A 787 0.39 -13.75 50.67
CA ARG A 787 -1.08 -13.74 50.52
C ARG A 787 -1.52 -13.09 49.20
N LEU A 788 -1.05 -13.62 48.07
CA LEU A 788 -1.57 -13.18 46.78
C LEU A 788 -2.95 -13.77 46.56
N ASP A 789 -3.97 -13.01 46.91
CA ASP A 789 -5.36 -13.28 46.56
C ASP A 789 -5.82 -12.46 45.36
N LEU A 790 -4.92 -11.74 44.68
CA LEU A 790 -5.23 -10.84 43.57
C LEU A 790 -5.04 -11.54 42.21
N PHE A 791 -6.08 -11.52 41.38
CA PHE A 791 -6.04 -11.96 39.99
C PHE A 791 -5.96 -10.76 39.05
N PHE A 792 -5.15 -10.88 37.98
CA PHE A 792 -5.06 -9.87 36.94
C PHE A 792 -5.85 -10.32 35.70
N MET A 793 -6.46 -9.37 35.00
CA MET A 793 -6.97 -9.65 33.65
C MET A 793 -5.89 -9.33 32.60
N GLY A 794 -5.67 -10.24 31.64
CA GLY A 794 -4.60 -10.09 30.64
C GLY A 794 -5.06 -10.38 29.20
N PHE A 795 -4.60 -9.53 28.27
CA PHE A 795 -4.85 -9.68 26.83
C PHE A 795 -4.23 -10.96 26.24
N ARG A 796 -5.05 -11.75 25.54
CA ARG A 796 -4.70 -13.04 24.91
C ARG A 796 -3.45 -13.00 24.00
N VAL A 797 -3.18 -11.85 23.35
CA VAL A 797 -2.07 -11.68 22.37
C VAL A 797 -0.68 -11.87 22.97
N TYR A 798 -0.49 -11.67 24.28
CA TYR A 798 0.80 -11.85 24.96
C TYR A 798 0.98 -13.25 25.57
N VAL A 799 -0.06 -14.07 25.51
CA VAL A 799 -0.21 -15.32 26.30
C VAL A 799 0.22 -16.57 25.51
N ASP A 800 0.29 -16.49 24.18
CA ASP A 800 0.56 -17.65 23.30
C ASP A 800 2.04 -18.09 23.26
N VAL A 801 2.97 -17.29 23.80
CA VAL A 801 4.39 -17.64 23.90
C VAL A 801 4.58 -18.75 24.94
N ALA A 802 5.24 -19.86 24.56
CA ALA A 802 5.39 -21.06 25.41
C ALA A 802 5.96 -20.79 26.82
N VAL A 803 6.88 -19.82 26.94
CA VAL A 803 7.45 -19.38 28.23
C VAL A 803 6.43 -18.64 29.11
N VAL A 804 5.55 -17.84 28.51
CA VAL A 804 4.49 -17.10 29.21
C VAL A 804 3.40 -18.06 29.69
N ARG A 805 3.14 -19.14 28.93
CA ARG A 805 2.13 -20.14 29.27
C ARG A 805 2.33 -20.80 30.64
N GLY A 806 3.59 -21.03 31.03
CA GLY A 806 3.94 -21.52 32.38
C GLY A 806 3.85 -20.44 33.47
N LEU A 807 3.97 -19.17 33.10
CA LEU A 807 3.87 -18.02 34.02
C LEU A 807 2.42 -17.58 34.28
N ILE A 808 1.44 -17.95 33.45
CA ILE A 808 0.00 -17.60 33.63
C ILE A 808 -0.53 -18.10 34.98
N LYS A 809 -0.25 -19.37 35.31
CA LYS A 809 -0.71 -20.00 36.56
C LYS A 809 -0.02 -19.38 37.79
N VAL A 810 1.25 -18.99 37.64
CA VAL A 810 2.04 -18.37 38.70
C VAL A 810 1.65 -16.90 38.91
N GLY A 811 1.35 -16.18 37.82
CA GLY A 811 0.95 -14.76 37.82
C GLY A 811 -0.55 -14.53 38.02
N ARG A 812 -1.36 -15.59 38.16
CA ARG A 812 -2.83 -15.54 38.34
C ARG A 812 -3.53 -14.61 37.34
N ILE A 813 -3.21 -14.80 36.07
CA ILE A 813 -3.76 -14.00 34.97
C ILE A 813 -4.97 -14.74 34.39
N ILE A 814 -6.13 -14.07 34.34
CA ILE A 814 -7.32 -14.50 33.61
C ILE A 814 -7.11 -14.10 32.14
N PRO A 815 -6.89 -15.04 31.20
CA PRO A 815 -6.47 -14.74 29.82
C PRO A 815 -7.68 -14.51 28.91
N LEU A 816 -8.54 -13.57 29.29
CA LEU A 816 -9.76 -13.20 28.57
C LEU A 816 -9.76 -11.70 28.30
N ASP A 817 -10.32 -11.31 27.16
CA ASP A 817 -10.36 -9.92 26.69
C ASP A 817 -11.82 -9.44 26.66
N PHE A 818 -12.12 -8.33 27.32
CA PHE A 818 -13.45 -7.73 27.33
C PHE A 818 -13.95 -7.32 25.94
N SER A 819 -13.06 -7.12 24.97
CA SER A 819 -13.44 -6.75 23.59
C SER A 819 -13.94 -7.92 22.75
N THR A 820 -13.51 -9.15 23.05
CA THR A 820 -13.82 -10.35 22.25
C THR A 820 -14.62 -11.40 23.01
N HIS A 821 -14.54 -11.43 24.35
CA HIS A 821 -15.17 -12.43 25.23
C HIS A 821 -15.71 -11.77 26.52
N PHE A 822 -16.49 -10.70 26.37
CA PHE A 822 -16.95 -9.85 27.47
C PHE A 822 -17.62 -10.62 28.62
N LEU A 823 -18.60 -11.46 28.29
CA LEU A 823 -19.42 -12.16 29.29
C LEU A 823 -18.59 -13.18 30.09
N GLU A 824 -17.75 -13.93 29.38
CA GLU A 824 -16.88 -14.94 29.98
C GLU A 824 -15.81 -14.30 30.89
N ALA A 825 -15.30 -13.13 30.52
CA ALA A 825 -14.40 -12.34 31.36
C ALA A 825 -15.09 -11.86 32.65
N LEU A 826 -16.35 -11.39 32.58
CA LEU A 826 -17.14 -11.02 33.75
C LEU A 826 -17.41 -12.22 34.66
N ARG A 827 -17.85 -13.36 34.11
CA ARG A 827 -18.11 -14.59 34.88
C ARG A 827 -16.85 -15.08 35.62
N SER A 828 -15.70 -15.04 34.95
CA SER A 828 -14.42 -15.42 35.55
C SER A 828 -14.06 -14.52 36.74
N CYS A 829 -14.24 -13.20 36.59
CA CYS A 829 -14.01 -12.25 37.67
C CYS A 829 -15.00 -12.45 38.83
N TYR A 830 -16.28 -12.63 38.51
CA TYR A 830 -17.32 -12.90 39.50
C TYR A 830 -17.02 -14.17 40.30
N TYR A 831 -16.60 -15.25 39.62
CA TYR A 831 -16.20 -16.50 40.27
C TYR A 831 -15.03 -16.29 41.25
N VAL A 832 -13.99 -15.54 40.84
CA VAL A 832 -12.84 -15.23 41.70
C VAL A 832 -13.28 -14.42 42.93
N LEU A 833 -14.06 -13.36 42.73
CA LEU A 833 -14.57 -12.50 43.81
C LEU A 833 -15.46 -13.28 44.78
N LYS A 834 -16.38 -14.12 44.27
CA LYS A 834 -17.30 -14.91 45.12
C LYS A 834 -16.57 -15.95 45.98
N ASN A 835 -15.36 -16.36 45.58
CA ASN A 835 -14.46 -17.21 46.36
C ASN A 835 -13.54 -16.42 47.31
N GLY A 836 -13.84 -15.14 47.57
CA GLY A 836 -13.15 -14.33 48.57
C GLY A 836 -11.77 -13.81 48.13
N ARG A 837 -11.47 -13.88 46.83
CA ARG A 837 -10.22 -13.38 46.22
C ARG A 837 -10.44 -11.99 45.63
N GLY A 838 -9.37 -11.24 45.43
CA GLY A 838 -9.39 -9.92 44.79
C GLY A 838 -9.16 -9.98 43.26
N VAL A 839 -9.63 -8.96 42.54
CA VAL A 839 -9.38 -8.81 41.10
C VAL A 839 -8.85 -7.40 40.80
N CYS A 840 -7.80 -7.32 39.97
CA CYS A 840 -7.26 -6.07 39.45
C CYS A 840 -7.89 -5.76 38.09
N LEU A 841 -8.57 -4.64 37.98
CA LEU A 841 -9.25 -4.17 36.77
C LEU A 841 -8.73 -2.80 36.34
N PHE A 842 -8.73 -2.60 35.03
CA PHE A 842 -8.50 -1.31 34.39
C PHE A 842 -9.86 -0.83 33.84
N PRO A 843 -10.65 -0.08 34.62
CA PRO A 843 -12.07 0.15 34.34
C PRO A 843 -12.33 0.98 33.08
N GLU A 844 -11.32 1.67 32.56
CA GLU A 844 -11.35 2.42 31.28
C GLU A 844 -11.48 1.50 30.06
N GLY A 845 -11.11 0.22 30.19
CA GLY A 845 -11.15 -0.81 29.13
C GLY A 845 -10.05 -0.69 28.07
N LEU A 846 -9.50 0.51 27.86
CA LEU A 846 -8.37 0.76 26.95
C LEU A 846 -7.30 1.61 27.64
N ARG A 847 -6.05 1.50 27.17
CA ARG A 847 -4.97 2.40 27.58
C ARG A 847 -5.24 3.81 27.06
N SER A 848 -5.21 4.78 27.98
CA SER A 848 -5.35 6.20 27.71
C SER A 848 -4.32 6.67 26.66
N PRO A 849 -4.76 7.32 25.57
CA PRO A 849 -3.88 7.81 24.53
C PRO A 849 -3.21 9.14 24.91
N ASP A 850 -3.83 9.94 25.78
CA ASP A 850 -3.41 11.28 26.17
C ASP A 850 -3.01 11.39 27.66
N GLY A 851 -3.05 10.26 28.39
CA GLY A 851 -2.69 10.17 29.80
C GLY A 851 -3.80 10.63 30.75
N ARG A 852 -4.98 11.01 30.25
CA ARG A 852 -6.15 11.36 31.07
C ARG A 852 -6.95 10.10 31.42
N ILE A 853 -7.55 10.08 32.61
CA ILE A 853 -8.41 8.99 33.06
C ILE A 853 -9.74 9.06 32.30
N ALA A 854 -10.01 8.07 31.45
CA ALA A 854 -11.23 7.96 30.67
C ALA A 854 -12.44 7.57 31.54
N GLU A 855 -13.62 7.52 30.93
CA GLU A 855 -14.84 7.03 31.59
C GLU A 855 -14.77 5.53 31.86
N PHE A 856 -15.30 5.13 33.01
CA PHE A 856 -15.32 3.73 33.42
C PHE A 856 -16.44 2.97 32.71
N LYS A 857 -16.14 1.76 32.23
CA LYS A 857 -17.09 0.92 31.50
C LYS A 857 -18.07 0.24 32.46
N LYS A 858 -19.35 0.12 32.04
CA LYS A 858 -20.44 -0.49 32.85
C LYS A 858 -20.11 -1.88 33.42
N GLY A 859 -19.28 -2.69 32.75
CA GLY A 859 -18.83 -3.99 33.26
C GLY A 859 -18.17 -3.95 34.63
N PHE A 860 -17.44 -2.87 34.93
CA PHE A 860 -16.89 -2.62 36.27
C PHE A 860 -18.00 -2.39 37.31
N GLY A 861 -18.97 -1.53 37.00
CA GLY A 861 -20.11 -1.25 37.88
C GLY A 861 -20.99 -2.47 38.14
N ILE A 862 -21.18 -3.32 37.13
CA ILE A 862 -21.89 -4.60 37.27
C ILE A 862 -21.17 -5.51 38.26
N LEU A 863 -19.85 -5.73 38.10
CA LEU A 863 -19.09 -6.57 39.05
C LEU A 863 -19.13 -6.00 40.46
N ALA A 864 -18.92 -4.70 40.62
CA ALA A 864 -18.95 -4.03 41.91
C ALA A 864 -20.27 -4.24 42.65
N LYS A 865 -21.39 -3.96 41.97
CA LYS A 865 -22.74 -4.08 42.55
C LYS A 865 -23.10 -5.53 42.88
N GLU A 866 -22.89 -6.45 41.95
CA GLU A 866 -23.39 -7.83 42.09
C GLU A 866 -22.53 -8.67 43.05
N THR A 867 -21.25 -8.33 43.22
CA THR A 867 -20.36 -9.03 44.18
C THR A 867 -20.30 -8.38 45.55
N LYS A 868 -20.71 -7.10 45.67
CA LYS A 868 -20.50 -6.27 46.86
C LYS A 868 -19.04 -6.25 47.33
N ALA A 869 -18.11 -6.42 46.40
CA ALA A 869 -16.68 -6.40 46.70
C ALA A 869 -16.22 -4.97 47.00
N LYS A 870 -15.36 -4.81 48.00
CA LYS A 870 -14.81 -3.49 48.34
C LYS A 870 -14.01 -2.92 47.17
N LEU A 871 -14.17 -1.64 46.86
CA LEU A 871 -13.51 -1.00 45.73
C LEU A 871 -12.29 -0.22 46.21
N VAL A 872 -11.10 -0.57 45.73
CA VAL A 872 -9.84 0.05 46.14
C VAL A 872 -9.24 0.83 44.96
N PRO A 873 -9.28 2.17 44.97
CA PRO A 873 -8.68 2.99 43.91
C PRO A 873 -7.16 2.95 43.98
N VAL A 874 -6.51 2.80 42.83
CA VAL A 874 -5.06 2.92 42.70
C VAL A 874 -4.72 3.90 41.59
N LEU A 875 -4.05 4.99 41.95
CA LEU A 875 -3.57 5.98 41.01
C LEU A 875 -2.09 5.75 40.72
N ILE A 876 -1.76 5.64 39.43
CA ILE A 876 -0.41 5.57 38.91
C ILE A 876 -0.11 6.88 38.16
N GLU A 877 0.87 7.61 38.66
CA GLU A 877 1.33 8.87 38.09
C GLU A 877 2.73 8.71 37.48
N GLY A 878 3.02 9.40 36.38
CA GLY A 878 4.32 9.36 35.71
C GLY A 878 4.51 8.18 34.73
N ALA A 879 3.63 7.17 34.76
CA ALA A 879 3.73 6.01 33.87
C ALA A 879 3.47 6.38 32.40
N TYR A 880 2.52 7.29 32.13
CA TYR A 880 2.29 7.81 30.77
C TYR A 880 3.54 8.49 30.20
N GLN A 881 4.21 9.34 30.98
CA GLN A 881 5.43 10.04 30.56
C GLN A 881 6.60 9.06 30.40
N ALA A 882 6.67 8.03 31.24
CA ALA A 882 7.67 6.98 31.17
C ALA A 882 7.51 6.13 29.89
N TRP A 883 6.31 5.66 29.57
CA TRP A 883 6.09 4.86 28.37
C TRP A 883 4.67 4.99 27.83
N PRO A 884 4.38 6.02 27.02
CA PRO A 884 3.06 6.22 26.44
C PRO A 884 2.83 5.21 25.32
N ARG A 885 1.56 4.93 25.01
CA ARG A 885 1.17 4.00 23.93
C ARG A 885 1.75 4.37 22.56
N THR A 886 2.00 5.66 22.33
CA THR A 886 2.57 6.20 21.08
C THR A 886 4.08 6.01 20.96
N SER A 887 4.78 5.68 22.05
CA SER A 887 6.24 5.52 22.04
C SER A 887 6.66 4.06 21.89
N ARG A 888 7.63 3.83 20.99
CA ARG A 888 8.21 2.50 20.76
C ARG A 888 9.14 2.04 21.88
N PHE A 889 9.71 2.96 22.65
CA PHE A 889 10.64 2.67 23.74
C PHE A 889 10.30 3.46 25.01
N PRO A 890 10.51 2.89 26.21
CA PRO A 890 10.33 3.60 27.46
C PRO A 890 11.43 4.65 27.68
N GLY A 891 11.06 5.81 28.21
CA GLY A 891 11.94 6.84 28.76
C GLY A 891 12.05 6.73 30.28
N ARG A 892 12.99 7.49 30.87
CA ARG A 892 13.12 7.59 32.34
C ARG A 892 12.25 8.71 32.87
N TYR A 893 11.24 8.37 33.66
CA TYR A 893 10.40 9.34 34.36
C TYR A 893 10.04 8.80 35.75
N PRO A 894 10.04 9.63 36.80
CA PRO A 894 9.68 9.18 38.14
C PRO A 894 8.22 8.72 38.19
N VAL A 895 7.98 7.53 38.73
CA VAL A 895 6.63 6.94 38.84
C VAL A 895 6.16 6.92 40.30
N LYS A 896 4.91 7.28 40.54
CA LYS A 896 4.28 7.24 41.87
C LYS A 896 3.02 6.39 41.82
N VAL A 897 2.87 5.49 42.80
CA VAL A 897 1.68 4.65 42.99
C VAL A 897 1.03 5.00 44.32
N THR A 898 -0.22 5.45 44.26
CA THR A 898 -1.00 5.86 45.43
C THR A 898 -2.22 4.96 45.56
N ILE A 899 -2.31 4.21 46.66
CA ILE A 899 -3.44 3.32 46.96
C ILE A 899 -4.38 4.05 47.92
N GLY A 900 -5.62 4.32 47.49
CA GLY A 900 -6.63 4.98 48.30
C GLY A 900 -7.35 4.04 49.26
N LYS A 901 -8.22 4.60 50.12
CA LYS A 901 -9.05 3.81 51.05
C LYS A 901 -10.05 2.95 50.29
N ALA A 902 -10.36 1.78 50.83
CA ALA A 902 -11.41 0.92 50.32
C ALA A 902 -12.79 1.60 50.47
N LEU A 903 -13.57 1.60 49.40
CA LEU A 903 -14.90 2.22 49.30
C LEU A 903 -15.97 1.12 49.18
N ASP A 904 -17.16 1.41 49.70
CA ASP A 904 -18.31 0.51 49.57
C ASP A 904 -19.06 0.80 48.25
N PRO A 905 -19.35 -0.22 47.42
CA PRO A 905 -20.17 -0.06 46.22
C PRO A 905 -21.54 0.58 46.47
N GLU A 906 -22.18 0.30 47.61
CA GLU A 906 -23.51 0.83 47.94
C GLU A 906 -23.47 2.34 48.21
N GLU A 907 -22.39 2.83 48.83
CA GLU A 907 -22.17 4.26 49.04
C GLU A 907 -21.91 4.98 47.70
N LEU A 908 -21.07 4.41 46.84
CA LEU A 908 -20.78 4.99 45.51
C LEU A 908 -22.00 4.98 44.59
N GLU A 909 -22.86 3.96 44.68
CA GLU A 909 -24.13 3.91 43.97
C GLU A 909 -25.02 5.07 44.38
N LYS A 910 -25.19 5.29 45.69
CA LYS A 910 -26.01 6.39 46.22
C LYS A 910 -25.48 7.75 45.76
N GLU A 911 -24.18 8.00 45.89
CA GLU A 911 -23.55 9.25 45.44
C GLU A 911 -23.73 9.49 43.93
N GLY A 912 -23.66 8.44 43.12
CA GLY A 912 -23.75 8.54 41.66
C GLY A 912 -25.19 8.77 41.18
N LEU A 913 -26.17 8.17 41.86
CA LEU A 913 -27.59 8.40 41.60
C LEU A 913 -28.00 9.82 42.01
N GLU A 914 -27.51 10.32 43.15
CA GLU A 914 -27.71 11.72 43.57
C GLU A 914 -27.07 12.72 42.60
N ALA A 915 -26.01 12.32 41.89
CA ALA A 915 -25.36 13.11 40.84
C ALA A 915 -26.01 12.97 39.45
N GLY A 916 -27.14 12.25 39.31
CA GLY A 916 -27.94 12.18 38.08
C GLY A 916 -27.56 11.07 37.10
N ALA A 917 -26.90 10.00 37.54
CA ALA A 917 -26.59 8.86 36.66
C ALA A 917 -27.84 8.11 36.18
N GLU A 918 -27.80 7.62 34.93
CA GLU A 918 -28.93 6.96 34.25
C GLU A 918 -29.38 5.64 34.91
N ASP A 919 -28.43 4.87 35.46
CA ASP A 919 -28.69 3.60 36.13
C ASP A 919 -27.69 3.36 37.26
N SER A 920 -27.99 2.39 38.13
CA SER A 920 -27.14 2.02 39.27
C SER A 920 -25.70 1.63 38.90
N TYR A 921 -25.48 1.00 37.74
CA TYR A 921 -24.15 0.54 37.33
C TYR A 921 -23.30 1.73 36.85
N ALA A 922 -23.92 2.64 36.10
CA ALA A 922 -23.33 3.91 35.68
C ALA A 922 -23.05 4.84 36.87
N ALA A 923 -23.91 4.83 37.89
CA ALA A 923 -23.72 5.56 39.14
C ALA A 923 -22.41 5.16 39.84
N ILE A 924 -22.19 3.86 40.05
CA ILE A 924 -20.95 3.34 40.65
C ILE A 924 -19.72 3.71 39.79
N CYS A 925 -19.81 3.57 38.47
CA CYS A 925 -18.71 3.91 37.56
C CYS A 925 -18.31 5.39 37.67
N THR A 926 -19.29 6.28 37.71
CA THR A 926 -19.10 7.73 37.77
C THR A 926 -18.46 8.15 39.10
N SER A 927 -19.01 7.66 40.23
CA SER A 927 -18.49 7.97 41.57
C SER A 927 -17.11 7.36 41.80
N ALA A 928 -16.86 6.13 41.34
CA ALA A 928 -15.54 5.50 41.43
C ALA A 928 -14.47 6.25 40.62
N ARG A 929 -14.84 6.74 39.42
CA ARG A 929 -13.94 7.59 38.62
C ARG A 929 -13.64 8.90 39.33
N LYS A 930 -14.64 9.54 39.92
CA LYS A 930 -14.46 10.75 40.73
C LYS A 930 -13.51 10.51 41.90
N ALA A 931 -13.68 9.42 42.64
CA ALA A 931 -12.78 9.05 43.74
C ALA A 931 -11.33 8.85 43.28
N LEU A 932 -11.10 8.30 42.08
CA LEU A 932 -9.76 8.16 41.51
C LEU A 932 -9.16 9.51 41.06
N LEU A 933 -9.98 10.41 40.52
CA LEU A 933 -9.56 11.78 40.18
C LEU A 933 -9.26 12.62 41.43
N ASP A 934 -10.00 12.43 42.51
CA ASP A 934 -9.75 13.11 43.79
C ASP A 934 -8.41 12.70 44.41
N LEU A 935 -7.93 11.47 44.15
CA LEU A 935 -6.57 11.05 44.51
C LEU A 935 -5.49 11.73 43.66
N GLN A 936 -5.81 12.16 42.44
CA GLN A 936 -4.88 12.86 41.55
C GLN A 936 -4.70 14.32 41.95
N ASN A 937 -5.72 14.91 42.58
CA ASN A 937 -5.71 16.30 43.05
C ASN A 937 -5.15 16.47 44.49
N ARG A 938 -4.64 15.39 45.11
CA ARG A 938 -4.07 15.33 46.47
C ARG A 938 -2.58 14.98 46.46
#